data_AF-A0A957FF38-F1
#
_entry.id   AF-A0A957FF38-F1
#
_cell.length_a   1.000
_cell.length_b   1.000
_cell.length_c   1.000
_cell.angle_alpha   90.00
_cell.angle_beta   90.00
_cell.angle_gamma   90.00
#
_symmetry.space_group_name_H-M   'P 1'
#
loop_
_entity.id
_entity.type
_entity.pdbx_description
1 polymer ?
#
loop_
_entity_poly.entity_id
_entity_poly.type
_entity_poly.pdbx_seq_one_letter_code
_entity_poly.pdbx_strand_id
1 'polypeptide(L)'
;PVLRGAFTVDTAGMITAVSTPANTFLLVNSPMAPADDNGGVGDKNGWEYGINLQQGRMIADGPVERAVQPNPDGGEHTFTFDAAWSIAAQGGASLQGEIDLVQVAPLPILVGVLELSPPDGNGYALEFDDTAVNTALPQQIPPFRQIRFSGATLAQKADLGGARVAVQGVLLPPDMEPATADKIFCGESCLSLRGPDDSLAAPDYEFRMPDLIIQNQAGTLAYGEGQNVTILSNDHPLAASGFDGVSFSFEAFEGEISIRQGYCPGLRDPFDPKAEPPPEGPLTTIVEGRASMNIPGIGESNTDVSNAPALTAEFMLCALSLREVSLVLTLGDAAIPLGNSGLFLNKVGGYISITPEATTITLEIGMQGMAPSAAASNLFINGWLMIDTRGLIDIHANARARVIGTLGYGATGHLWVGWGPLDIGFEVRGCLPHQGNSFLPKPDFQEPGSNTDKSDLCSGNELLFGMIRAHLWQGAGWQDRYAHLLDSPPDATHFAGRFAADVTIAEGLIADFGLFQLPPVDIKAREVDLAVGEFCTNGPCTEYEWGVMGAYGMLGFQVGIYYDFGTDLHFILGSSDYCLIDEIGADGNCTVDALQGVQRAPNAPNEQFRVPVAEDADSALFGLAWDGGAPTFTLIEPAPGNRVIDATSVFADVTVTISPTTSSEQVILAIDDPLPGNWIVQVDD
;
A
#
# COMPACT_ATOMS: atom_id res chain seq x y z
N PRO A 1 18.15 44.14 -51.85
CA PRO A 1 17.14 44.00 -52.90
C PRO A 1 17.26 45.08 -53.99
N VAL A 2 17.60 44.67 -55.21
CA VAL A 2 17.59 45.58 -56.36
C VAL A 2 16.26 45.38 -57.08
N LEU A 3 15.43 46.43 -57.16
CA LEU A 3 14.19 46.40 -57.94
C LEU A 3 14.52 46.74 -59.40
N ARG A 4 13.98 45.97 -60.35
CA ARG A 4 14.05 46.31 -61.77
C ARG A 4 12.63 46.59 -62.27
N GLY A 5 12.39 47.81 -62.74
CA GLY A 5 11.08 48.29 -63.17
C GLY A 5 11.07 49.78 -63.54
N ALA A 6 9.89 50.31 -63.80
CA ALA A 6 9.67 51.75 -63.90
C ALA A 6 9.23 52.28 -62.53
N PHE A 7 9.80 53.38 -62.07
CA PHE A 7 9.53 53.93 -60.75
C PHE A 7 9.15 55.42 -60.81
N THR A 8 8.33 55.85 -59.88
CA THR A 8 8.09 57.25 -59.57
C THR A 8 8.77 57.58 -58.26
N VAL A 9 9.34 58.78 -58.20
CA VAL A 9 9.85 59.34 -56.96
C VAL A 9 8.88 60.46 -56.56
N ASP A 10 8.25 60.32 -55.40
CA ASP A 10 7.40 61.38 -54.88
C ASP A 10 8.24 62.51 -54.23
N THR A 11 7.59 63.58 -53.80
CA THR A 11 8.24 64.72 -53.14
C THR A 11 8.79 64.39 -51.76
N ALA A 12 8.39 63.26 -51.16
CA ALA A 12 8.92 62.74 -49.91
C ALA A 12 10.15 61.82 -50.12
N GLY A 13 10.56 61.57 -51.37
CA GLY A 13 11.68 60.68 -51.68
C GLY A 13 11.33 59.20 -51.58
N MET A 14 10.04 58.87 -51.66
CA MET A 14 9.55 57.51 -51.81
C MET A 14 9.67 57.10 -53.27
N ILE A 15 10.45 56.07 -53.54
CA ILE A 15 10.51 55.42 -54.86
C ILE A 15 9.47 54.31 -54.86
N THR A 16 8.39 54.46 -55.60
CA THR A 16 7.35 53.42 -55.78
C THR A 16 7.41 52.85 -57.18
N ALA A 17 7.15 51.54 -57.31
CA ALA A 17 7.03 50.92 -58.62
C ALA A 17 5.76 51.45 -59.33
N VAL A 18 5.92 51.90 -60.57
CA VAL A 18 4.83 52.33 -61.48
C VAL A 18 4.54 51.25 -62.51
N SER A 19 5.50 50.34 -62.71
CA SER A 19 5.25 49.12 -63.45
C SER A 19 4.11 48.36 -62.79
N THR A 20 3.14 47.92 -63.61
CA THR A 20 2.15 46.92 -63.18
C THR A 20 2.88 45.77 -62.47
N PRO A 21 2.32 45.17 -61.41
CA PRO A 21 2.96 44.11 -60.63
C PRO A 21 3.73 43.08 -61.49
N ALA A 22 3.11 42.65 -62.61
CA ALA A 22 3.70 41.71 -63.58
C ALA A 22 5.03 42.12 -64.26
N ASN A 23 5.45 43.39 -64.14
CA ASN A 23 6.65 43.97 -64.76
C ASN A 23 7.68 44.44 -63.72
N THR A 24 7.38 44.30 -62.43
CA THR A 24 8.30 44.61 -61.34
C THR A 24 9.05 43.32 -60.97
N PHE A 25 10.37 43.31 -61.15
CA PHE A 25 11.20 42.14 -60.84
C PHE A 25 12.03 42.40 -59.58
N LEU A 26 11.93 41.48 -58.63
CA LEU A 26 12.89 41.35 -57.53
C LEU A 26 14.14 40.67 -58.06
N LEU A 27 15.31 41.32 -57.92
CA LEU A 27 16.61 40.70 -58.23
C LEU A 27 17.14 39.82 -57.07
N VAL A 28 16.32 39.61 -56.05
CA VAL A 28 16.54 38.69 -54.93
C VAL A 28 15.31 37.79 -54.80
N ASN A 29 15.42 36.69 -54.07
CA ASN A 29 14.28 35.81 -53.80
C ASN A 29 13.14 36.61 -53.14
N SER A 30 11.91 36.31 -53.54
CA SER A 30 10.73 36.82 -52.87
C SER A 30 10.78 36.41 -51.39
N PRO A 31 10.43 37.32 -50.45
CA PRO A 31 10.27 36.96 -49.04
C PRO A 31 9.00 36.13 -48.81
N MET A 32 8.15 35.98 -49.83
CA MET A 32 6.94 35.19 -49.76
C MET A 32 7.23 33.73 -50.13
N ALA A 33 6.48 32.79 -49.53
CA ALA A 33 6.55 31.40 -49.96
C ALA A 33 6.19 31.30 -51.46
N PRO A 34 6.77 30.37 -52.24
CA PRO A 34 6.51 30.28 -53.68
C PRO A 34 5.02 30.15 -54.05
N ALA A 35 4.22 29.54 -53.17
CA ALA A 35 2.76 29.43 -53.30
C ALA A 35 2.07 30.80 -53.19
N ASP A 36 2.57 31.68 -52.32
CA ASP A 36 2.10 33.05 -52.14
C ASP A 36 2.67 34.02 -53.19
N ASP A 37 3.63 33.57 -54.00
CA ASP A 37 4.29 34.32 -55.06
C ASP A 37 3.99 33.73 -56.47
N ASN A 38 3.06 32.77 -56.56
CA ASN A 38 2.60 32.13 -57.81
C ASN A 38 3.71 31.83 -58.85
N GLY A 39 4.83 31.26 -58.38
CA GLY A 39 5.88 30.72 -59.27
C GLY A 39 7.05 31.67 -59.61
N GLY A 40 7.29 32.72 -58.84
CA GLY A 40 8.64 33.29 -58.67
C GLY A 40 9.20 34.16 -59.79
N VAL A 41 8.36 34.71 -60.67
CA VAL A 41 8.82 35.70 -61.69
C VAL A 41 7.80 36.83 -61.82
N GLY A 42 8.04 37.90 -61.07
CA GLY A 42 7.23 39.12 -61.05
C GLY A 42 6.04 39.01 -60.10
N ASP A 43 5.71 40.14 -59.48
CA ASP A 43 4.61 40.24 -58.52
C ASP A 43 3.26 40.06 -59.23
N LYS A 44 2.55 38.97 -58.98
CA LYS A 44 1.24 38.70 -59.59
C LYS A 44 0.08 38.84 -58.61
N ASN A 45 0.36 39.17 -57.35
CA ASN A 45 -0.59 38.97 -56.26
C ASN A 45 -1.00 40.28 -55.57
N GLY A 46 -0.71 41.42 -56.18
CA GLY A 46 -1.16 42.73 -55.70
C GLY A 46 -0.31 43.29 -54.57
N TRP A 47 0.92 42.83 -54.45
CA TRP A 47 1.88 43.46 -53.57
C TRP A 47 2.38 44.78 -54.19
N GLU A 48 2.85 45.69 -53.36
CA GLU A 48 3.49 46.93 -53.77
C GLU A 48 4.89 46.97 -53.16
N TYR A 49 5.87 47.37 -53.95
CA TYR A 49 7.27 47.44 -53.51
C TYR A 49 7.77 48.88 -53.64
N GLY A 50 8.41 49.37 -52.58
CA GLY A 50 8.93 50.73 -52.52
C GLY A 50 10.28 50.85 -51.83
N ILE A 51 10.98 51.95 -52.09
CA ILE A 51 12.19 52.35 -51.37
C ILE A 51 12.00 53.75 -50.78
N ASN A 52 11.97 53.86 -49.46
CA ASN A 52 12.00 55.12 -48.74
C ASN A 52 13.45 55.59 -48.61
N LEU A 53 13.85 56.56 -49.43
CA LEU A 53 15.23 57.07 -49.42
C LEU A 53 15.57 57.86 -48.15
N GLN A 54 14.60 58.52 -47.53
CA GLN A 54 14.83 59.31 -46.31
C GLN A 54 15.10 58.43 -45.10
N GLN A 55 14.36 57.33 -44.98
CA GLN A 55 14.54 56.35 -43.91
C GLN A 55 15.59 55.29 -44.27
N GLY A 56 16.05 55.26 -45.52
CA GLY A 56 16.93 54.24 -46.04
C GLY A 56 16.33 52.84 -45.89
N ARG A 57 15.04 52.67 -46.22
CA ARG A 57 14.31 51.41 -46.08
C ARG A 57 13.69 50.96 -47.40
N MET A 58 13.74 49.67 -47.68
CA MET A 58 12.81 49.06 -48.64
C MET A 58 11.57 48.60 -47.89
N ILE A 59 10.41 48.75 -48.52
CA ILE A 59 9.12 48.36 -48.00
C ILE A 59 8.46 47.46 -49.07
N ALA A 60 7.73 46.43 -48.64
CA ALA A 60 6.66 45.92 -49.46
C ALA A 60 5.43 45.60 -48.63
N ASP A 61 4.28 45.77 -49.25
CA ASP A 61 2.97 45.67 -48.63
C ASP A 61 2.01 44.98 -49.59
N GLY A 62 1.11 44.14 -49.08
CA GLY A 62 0.17 43.43 -49.92
C GLY A 62 -0.67 42.40 -49.17
N PRO A 63 -1.68 41.83 -49.84
CA PRO A 63 -2.57 40.88 -49.22
C PRO A 63 -1.91 39.49 -49.07
N VAL A 64 -2.20 38.84 -47.94
CA VAL A 64 -1.92 37.41 -47.70
C VAL A 64 -3.23 36.71 -47.45
N GLU A 65 -3.50 35.65 -48.21
CA GLU A 65 -4.68 34.81 -48.03
C GLU A 65 -4.27 33.41 -47.56
N ARG A 66 -5.00 32.87 -46.59
CA ARG A 66 -4.80 31.52 -46.05
C ARG A 66 -6.14 30.82 -45.90
N ALA A 67 -6.33 29.73 -46.62
CA ALA A 67 -7.49 28.86 -46.46
C ALA A 67 -7.11 27.64 -45.63
N VAL A 68 -7.82 27.43 -44.52
CA VAL A 68 -7.66 26.23 -43.67
C VAL A 68 -8.97 25.49 -43.55
N GLN A 69 -8.88 24.17 -43.48
CA GLN A 69 -10.04 23.30 -43.28
C GLN A 69 -9.75 22.37 -42.10
N PRO A 70 -9.98 22.81 -40.84
CA PRO A 70 -9.52 22.07 -39.66
C PRO A 70 -10.15 20.69 -39.50
N ASN A 71 -11.34 20.47 -40.09
CA ASN A 71 -12.09 19.23 -40.04
C ASN A 71 -12.49 18.78 -41.45
N PRO A 72 -12.49 17.47 -41.77
CA PRO A 72 -12.93 16.97 -43.08
C PRO A 72 -14.35 17.39 -43.48
N ASP A 73 -15.26 17.48 -42.50
CA ASP A 73 -16.65 17.89 -42.67
C ASP A 73 -16.86 19.38 -42.33
N GLY A 74 -15.81 20.09 -41.93
CA GLY A 74 -15.84 21.51 -41.63
C GLY A 74 -15.83 22.36 -42.91
N GLY A 75 -16.46 23.53 -42.84
CA GLY A 75 -16.30 24.54 -43.88
C GLY A 75 -14.86 25.04 -43.94
N GLU A 76 -14.45 25.52 -45.11
CA GLU A 76 -13.17 26.22 -45.29
C GLU A 76 -13.22 27.58 -44.60
N HIS A 77 -12.15 27.92 -43.89
CA HIS A 77 -11.95 29.20 -43.21
C HIS A 77 -10.81 29.96 -43.90
N THR A 78 -11.15 31.09 -44.51
CA THR A 78 -10.20 31.96 -45.19
C THR A 78 -9.82 33.13 -44.30
N PHE A 79 -8.52 33.27 -44.05
CA PHE A 79 -7.92 34.43 -43.40
C PHE A 79 -7.32 35.33 -44.47
N THR A 80 -7.66 36.60 -44.42
CA THR A 80 -7.09 37.64 -45.27
C THR A 80 -6.40 38.66 -44.39
N PHE A 81 -5.12 38.89 -44.68
CA PHE A 81 -4.27 39.83 -43.97
C PHE A 81 -3.72 40.87 -44.93
N ASP A 82 -3.55 42.10 -44.44
CA ASP A 82 -2.68 43.08 -45.06
C ASP A 82 -1.32 42.94 -44.36
N ALA A 83 -0.34 42.45 -45.10
CA ALA A 83 1.01 42.26 -44.60
C ALA A 83 1.91 43.36 -45.13
N ALA A 84 2.75 43.93 -44.26
CA ALA A 84 3.77 44.88 -44.62
C ALA A 84 5.12 44.44 -44.04
N TRP A 85 6.19 44.60 -44.80
CA TRP A 85 7.54 44.40 -44.30
C TRP A 85 8.44 45.55 -44.71
N SER A 86 9.43 45.83 -43.87
CA SER A 86 10.48 46.78 -44.19
C SER A 86 11.86 46.28 -43.76
N ILE A 87 12.86 46.56 -44.60
CA ILE A 87 14.27 46.26 -44.33
C ILE A 87 15.10 47.52 -44.55
N ALA A 88 16.06 47.80 -43.66
CA ALA A 88 16.98 48.90 -43.90
C ALA A 88 17.92 48.58 -45.09
N ALA A 89 18.39 49.62 -45.76
CA ALA A 89 19.34 49.53 -46.86
C ALA A 89 20.67 48.86 -46.45
N GLN A 90 20.98 48.83 -45.15
CA GLN A 90 22.14 48.16 -44.58
C GLN A 90 21.92 46.63 -44.39
N GLY A 91 20.67 46.17 -44.40
CA GLY A 91 20.29 44.76 -44.30
C GLY A 91 20.45 44.11 -42.91
N GLY A 92 20.12 42.81 -42.80
CA GLY A 92 20.43 41.97 -41.64
C GLY A 92 19.43 41.99 -40.47
N ALA A 93 19.56 42.94 -39.54
CA ALA A 93 18.92 42.88 -38.21
C ALA A 93 17.76 43.87 -37.97
N SER A 94 17.39 44.66 -38.99
CA SER A 94 16.33 45.68 -38.87
C SER A 94 15.06 45.29 -39.63
N LEU A 95 14.85 43.98 -39.85
CA LEU A 95 13.65 43.50 -40.50
C LEU A 95 12.48 43.72 -39.55
N GLN A 96 11.50 44.50 -40.00
CA GLN A 96 10.26 44.70 -39.28
C GLN A 96 9.14 44.22 -40.20
N GLY A 97 8.53 43.10 -39.82
CA GLY A 97 7.28 42.63 -40.40
C GLY A 97 6.13 43.07 -39.52
N GLU A 98 5.08 43.59 -40.13
CA GLU A 98 3.81 43.91 -39.51
C GLU A 98 2.72 43.21 -40.31
N ILE A 99 1.68 42.77 -39.63
CA ILE A 99 0.54 42.14 -40.29
C ILE A 99 -0.72 42.56 -39.57
N ASP A 100 -1.68 43.00 -40.36
CA ASP A 100 -3.01 43.37 -39.89
C ASP A 100 -4.03 42.39 -40.46
N LEU A 101 -4.77 41.73 -39.57
CA LEU A 101 -5.88 40.90 -40.00
C LEU A 101 -6.99 41.79 -40.56
N VAL A 102 -7.32 41.61 -41.84
CA VAL A 102 -8.42 42.31 -42.51
C VAL A 102 -9.73 41.59 -42.25
N GLN A 103 -9.75 40.28 -42.47
CA GLN A 103 -10.96 39.47 -42.36
C GLN A 103 -10.65 38.00 -42.09
N VAL A 104 -11.52 37.36 -41.30
CA VAL A 104 -11.62 35.89 -41.23
C VAL A 104 -13.05 35.51 -41.59
N ALA A 105 -13.21 34.63 -42.58
CA ALA A 105 -14.51 34.15 -43.02
C ALA A 105 -14.52 32.64 -43.16
N PRO A 106 -15.48 31.91 -42.55
CA PRO A 106 -16.42 32.31 -41.49
C PRO A 106 -15.79 32.26 -40.08
N LEU A 107 -16.38 32.94 -39.08
CA LEU A 107 -16.11 32.74 -37.64
C LEU A 107 -17.37 32.23 -36.94
N PRO A 108 -17.26 31.43 -35.85
CA PRO A 108 -16.05 30.91 -35.21
C PRO A 108 -15.40 29.73 -35.98
N ILE A 109 -14.11 29.46 -35.73
CA ILE A 109 -13.39 28.33 -36.35
C ILE A 109 -13.66 27.06 -35.54
N LEU A 110 -14.20 26.02 -36.19
CA LEU A 110 -14.46 24.75 -35.52
C LEU A 110 -13.26 23.81 -35.66
N VAL A 111 -12.66 23.43 -34.54
CA VAL A 111 -11.60 22.42 -34.47
C VAL A 111 -12.15 21.22 -33.70
N GLY A 112 -12.55 20.17 -34.43
CA GLY A 112 -13.43 19.12 -33.89
C GLY A 112 -14.74 19.70 -33.37
N VAL A 113 -14.97 19.54 -32.06
CA VAL A 113 -16.15 20.07 -31.33
C VAL A 113 -15.88 21.40 -30.60
N LEU A 114 -14.64 21.90 -30.65
CA LEU A 114 -14.23 23.12 -29.96
C LEU A 114 -14.31 24.32 -30.90
N GLU A 115 -14.60 25.49 -30.34
CA GLU A 115 -14.60 26.77 -31.01
C GLU A 115 -13.28 27.48 -30.73
N LEU A 116 -12.45 27.65 -31.76
CA LEU A 116 -11.28 28.52 -31.71
C LEU A 116 -11.71 29.95 -32.00
N SER A 117 -11.58 30.80 -31.00
CA SER A 117 -11.73 32.24 -31.13
C SER A 117 -10.36 32.87 -31.41
N PRO A 118 -10.18 33.52 -32.57
CA PRO A 118 -8.97 34.30 -32.82
C PRO A 118 -8.76 35.40 -31.77
N PRO A 119 -7.52 35.89 -31.59
CA PRO A 119 -7.25 37.05 -30.75
C PRO A 119 -7.86 38.32 -31.35
N ASP A 120 -8.22 39.28 -30.49
CA ASP A 120 -8.71 40.59 -30.90
C ASP A 120 -7.56 41.43 -31.50
N GLY A 121 -7.67 41.79 -32.78
CA GLY A 121 -6.79 42.77 -33.44
C GLY A 121 -5.31 42.38 -33.44
N ASN A 122 -4.55 42.88 -32.46
CA ASN A 122 -3.07 42.91 -32.47
C ASN A 122 -2.40 41.55 -32.11
N GLY A 123 -3.16 40.46 -32.06
CA GLY A 123 -2.62 39.14 -31.73
C GLY A 123 -1.93 38.43 -32.89
N TYR A 124 -1.85 39.05 -34.09
CA TYR A 124 -1.23 38.44 -35.25
C TYR A 124 0.21 38.90 -35.44
N ALA A 125 1.10 37.95 -35.73
CA ALA A 125 2.49 38.26 -36.03
C ALA A 125 2.99 37.41 -37.20
N LEU A 126 3.75 38.04 -38.10
CA LEU A 126 4.56 37.33 -39.09
C LEU A 126 5.86 36.86 -38.44
N GLU A 127 6.09 35.56 -38.45
CA GLU A 127 7.34 34.98 -37.98
C GLU A 127 8.23 34.57 -39.16
N PHE A 128 9.53 34.75 -39.00
CA PHE A 128 10.55 34.38 -39.99
C PHE A 128 11.72 33.70 -39.29
N ASP A 129 12.45 32.84 -40.01
CA ASP A 129 13.61 32.16 -39.47
C ASP A 129 14.85 33.09 -39.52
N ASP A 130 15.30 33.55 -38.35
CA ASP A 130 16.49 34.39 -38.22
C ASP A 130 17.76 33.75 -38.80
N THR A 131 17.83 32.40 -38.87
CA THR A 131 18.98 31.70 -39.45
C THR A 131 19.05 31.82 -40.97
N ALA A 132 17.93 32.16 -41.63
CA ALA A 132 17.91 32.44 -43.06
C ALA A 132 18.51 33.82 -43.42
N VAL A 133 18.81 34.65 -42.42
CA VAL A 133 19.51 35.94 -42.62
C VAL A 133 20.98 35.67 -42.93
N ASN A 134 21.31 35.63 -44.23
CA ASN A 134 22.68 35.46 -44.69
C ASN A 134 23.51 36.73 -44.45
N THR A 135 24.45 36.69 -43.51
CA THR A 135 25.35 37.82 -43.20
C THR A 135 26.24 38.24 -44.38
N ALA A 136 26.51 37.36 -45.35
CA ALA A 136 27.23 37.68 -46.57
C ALA A 136 26.35 38.37 -47.63
N LEU A 137 25.02 38.27 -47.49
CA LEU A 137 24.03 38.90 -48.34
C LEU A 137 22.98 39.60 -47.45
N PRO A 138 23.37 40.66 -46.71
CA PRO A 138 22.47 41.30 -45.72
C PRO A 138 21.20 41.88 -46.37
N GLN A 139 21.23 42.05 -47.69
CA GLN A 139 20.13 42.51 -48.52
C GLN A 139 19.10 41.43 -48.88
N GLN A 140 19.31 40.17 -48.46
CA GLN A 140 18.37 39.07 -48.62
C GLN A 140 17.38 39.11 -47.45
N ILE A 141 16.08 39.14 -47.79
CA ILE A 141 15.01 39.09 -46.80
C ILE A 141 14.73 37.60 -46.55
N PRO A 142 14.69 37.14 -45.29
CA PRO A 142 14.32 35.77 -44.99
C PRO A 142 12.87 35.54 -45.43
N PRO A 143 12.54 34.36 -45.98
CA PRO A 143 11.15 34.03 -46.22
C PRO A 143 10.40 34.01 -44.88
N PHE A 144 9.19 34.57 -44.83
CA PHE A 144 8.36 34.38 -43.64
C PHE A 144 7.95 32.90 -43.57
N ARG A 145 7.87 32.40 -42.34
CA ARG A 145 7.71 30.98 -42.05
C ARG A 145 6.28 30.62 -41.65
N GLN A 146 5.60 31.50 -40.92
CA GLN A 146 4.26 31.26 -40.40
C GLN A 146 3.60 32.56 -39.92
N ILE A 147 2.27 32.54 -39.77
CA ILE A 147 1.51 33.59 -39.09
C ILE A 147 1.07 33.05 -37.74
N ARG A 148 1.43 33.74 -36.66
CA ARG A 148 1.11 33.37 -35.28
C ARG A 148 -0.07 34.16 -34.75
N PHE A 149 -0.91 33.49 -33.95
CA PHE A 149 -2.07 34.01 -33.25
C PHE A 149 -1.78 33.99 -31.74
N SER A 150 -1.15 35.04 -31.23
CA SER A 150 -0.88 35.21 -29.81
C SER A 150 -2.15 35.64 -29.08
N GLY A 151 -2.60 34.83 -28.10
CA GLY A 151 -3.80 35.11 -27.31
C GLY A 151 -5.10 34.54 -27.90
N ALA A 152 -5.01 33.56 -28.81
CA ALA A 152 -6.19 32.82 -29.24
C ALA A 152 -6.81 32.06 -28.05
N THR A 153 -8.12 31.84 -28.10
CA THR A 153 -8.83 31.11 -27.04
C THR A 153 -9.53 29.91 -27.66
N LEU A 154 -9.22 28.72 -27.16
CA LEU A 154 -9.98 27.52 -27.48
C LEU A 154 -11.09 27.36 -26.45
N ALA A 155 -12.33 27.24 -26.91
CA ALA A 155 -13.51 27.21 -26.06
C ALA A 155 -14.42 26.03 -26.41
N GLN A 156 -15.10 25.51 -25.40
CA GLN A 156 -16.29 24.70 -25.62
C GLN A 156 -17.47 25.61 -25.96
N LYS A 157 -18.40 25.11 -26.77
CA LYS A 157 -19.67 25.81 -26.98
C LYS A 157 -20.37 26.07 -25.65
N ALA A 158 -21.11 27.17 -25.57
CA ALA A 158 -21.76 27.60 -24.33
C ALA A 158 -22.74 26.55 -23.77
N ASP A 159 -23.35 25.73 -24.62
CA ASP A 159 -24.22 24.62 -24.25
C ASP A 159 -23.48 23.39 -23.68
N LEU A 160 -22.15 23.32 -23.85
CA LEU A 160 -21.28 22.25 -23.34
C LEU A 160 -20.50 22.65 -22.08
N GLY A 161 -20.85 23.78 -21.44
CA GLY A 161 -20.19 24.27 -20.22
C GLY A 161 -19.29 25.49 -20.45
N GLY A 162 -19.01 25.83 -21.71
CA GLY A 162 -18.39 27.10 -22.07
C GLY A 162 -16.98 27.31 -21.53
N ALA A 163 -16.29 26.23 -21.13
CA ALA A 163 -14.93 26.28 -20.63
C ALA A 163 -13.96 26.77 -21.70
N ARG A 164 -12.90 27.46 -21.27
CA ARG A 164 -11.96 28.15 -22.17
C ARG A 164 -10.55 27.98 -21.69
N VAL A 165 -9.63 27.86 -22.63
CA VAL A 165 -8.18 27.83 -22.37
C VAL A 165 -7.47 28.71 -23.38
N ALA A 166 -6.42 29.40 -22.94
CA ALA A 166 -5.57 30.16 -23.83
C ALA A 166 -4.68 29.20 -24.63
N VAL A 167 -4.62 29.42 -25.94
CA VAL A 167 -3.78 28.66 -26.87
C VAL A 167 -3.07 29.63 -27.80
N GLN A 168 -2.06 29.15 -28.51
CA GLN A 168 -1.55 29.84 -29.68
C GLN A 168 -1.99 29.11 -30.96
N GLY A 169 -2.42 29.87 -31.97
CA GLY A 169 -2.69 29.36 -33.30
C GLY A 169 -1.52 29.68 -34.23
N VAL A 170 -1.12 28.74 -35.08
CA VAL A 170 -0.07 28.95 -36.07
C VAL A 170 -0.58 28.55 -37.45
N LEU A 171 -0.69 29.50 -38.36
CA LEU A 171 -0.95 29.24 -39.78
C LEU A 171 0.36 28.97 -40.50
N LEU A 172 0.46 27.77 -41.05
CA LEU A 172 1.60 27.36 -41.87
C LEU A 172 1.34 27.70 -43.35
N PRO A 173 2.40 28.01 -44.11
CA PRO A 173 2.35 28.12 -45.57
C PRO A 173 1.84 26.84 -46.25
N PRO A 174 1.33 26.93 -47.48
CA PRO A 174 0.80 25.77 -48.21
C PRO A 174 1.74 24.59 -48.41
N ASP A 175 3.04 24.85 -48.41
CA ASP A 175 4.11 23.88 -48.62
C ASP A 175 4.71 23.32 -47.31
N MET A 176 4.16 23.71 -46.15
CA MET A 176 4.68 23.31 -44.84
C MET A 176 3.64 22.53 -44.03
N GLU A 177 4.00 21.30 -43.67
CA GLU A 177 3.20 20.47 -42.76
C GLU A 177 3.61 20.68 -41.29
N PRO A 178 2.68 20.52 -40.34
CA PRO A 178 3.02 20.53 -38.92
C PRO A 178 3.96 19.35 -38.59
N ALA A 179 4.90 19.57 -37.67
CA ALA A 179 5.97 18.61 -37.36
C ALA A 179 5.50 17.31 -36.66
N THR A 180 4.23 17.20 -36.28
CA THR A 180 3.69 16.05 -35.51
C THR A 180 2.84 15.14 -36.41
N ALA A 181 3.02 13.82 -36.25
CA ALA A 181 2.52 12.78 -37.15
C ALA A 181 1.01 12.44 -37.02
N ASP A 182 0.29 13.10 -36.12
CA ASP A 182 -1.14 12.85 -35.89
C ASP A 182 -1.98 13.80 -36.75
N LYS A 183 -2.75 13.20 -37.65
CA LYS A 183 -3.37 13.84 -38.82
C LYS A 183 -4.36 14.95 -38.45
N ILE A 184 -3.89 16.19 -38.51
CA ILE A 184 -4.78 17.35 -38.72
C ILE A 184 -5.07 17.41 -40.23
N PHE A 185 -6.34 17.48 -40.62
CA PHE A 185 -6.69 17.67 -42.03
C PHE A 185 -6.19 19.07 -42.44
N CYS A 186 -5.23 19.12 -43.36
CA CYS A 186 -4.78 20.37 -43.96
C CYS A 186 -5.49 20.56 -45.30
N GLY A 187 -6.08 21.73 -45.49
CA GLY A 187 -6.56 22.18 -46.80
C GLY A 187 -5.39 22.70 -47.62
N GLU A 188 -5.53 23.89 -48.21
CA GLU A 188 -4.41 24.58 -48.85
C GLU A 188 -3.38 25.09 -47.84
N SER A 189 -3.75 25.33 -46.59
CA SER A 189 -2.85 25.68 -45.50
C SER A 189 -3.21 24.89 -44.24
N CYS A 190 -2.23 24.73 -43.34
CA CYS A 190 -2.44 24.05 -42.06
C CYS A 190 -2.58 25.07 -40.92
N LEU A 191 -3.59 24.86 -40.06
CA LEU A 191 -3.70 25.52 -38.77
C LEU A 191 -3.19 24.57 -37.67
N SER A 192 -2.18 25.00 -36.93
CA SER A 192 -1.60 24.22 -35.83
C SER A 192 -1.92 24.90 -34.49
N LEU A 193 -2.48 24.15 -33.55
CA LEU A 193 -2.67 24.59 -32.17
C LEU A 193 -1.41 24.31 -31.35
N ARG A 194 -1.08 25.25 -30.47
CA ARG A 194 0.16 25.28 -29.69
C ARG A 194 -0.12 25.74 -28.27
N GLY A 195 0.78 25.40 -27.36
CA GLY A 195 0.72 25.85 -25.97
C GLY A 195 0.80 27.37 -25.85
N PRO A 196 0.35 27.95 -24.72
CA PRO A 196 0.32 29.40 -24.53
C PRO A 196 1.72 30.03 -24.52
N ASP A 197 2.76 29.24 -24.24
CA ASP A 197 4.16 29.69 -24.19
C ASP A 197 4.94 29.36 -25.48
N ASP A 198 4.27 28.86 -26.54
CA ASP A 198 4.91 28.56 -27.82
C ASP A 198 5.61 29.78 -28.43
N SER A 199 6.79 29.54 -29.00
CA SER A 199 7.54 30.53 -29.75
C SER A 199 8.32 29.87 -30.87
N LEU A 200 8.77 30.66 -31.85
CA LEU A 200 9.60 30.11 -32.93
C LEU A 200 10.92 29.49 -32.42
N ALA A 201 11.50 30.02 -31.33
CA ALA A 201 12.74 29.54 -30.75
C ALA A 201 12.57 28.32 -29.84
N ALA A 202 11.40 28.17 -29.23
CA ALA A 202 11.03 27.07 -28.35
C ALA A 202 9.59 26.64 -28.68
N PRO A 203 9.41 25.80 -29.70
CA PRO A 203 8.07 25.38 -30.11
C PRO A 203 7.47 24.41 -29.08
N ASP A 204 6.28 24.74 -28.61
CA ASP A 204 5.44 24.01 -27.68
C ASP A 204 4.24 23.41 -28.42
N TYR A 205 4.45 22.19 -28.91
CA TYR A 205 3.46 21.41 -29.65
C TYR A 205 2.32 20.88 -28.76
N GLU A 206 2.43 21.04 -27.43
CA GLU A 206 1.44 20.57 -26.47
C GLU A 206 0.53 21.74 -26.08
N PHE A 207 -0.78 21.55 -26.20
CA PHE A 207 -1.76 22.50 -25.68
C PHE A 207 -2.73 21.77 -24.75
N ARG A 208 -3.23 22.48 -23.74
CA ARG A 208 -4.23 21.92 -22.82
C ARG A 208 -5.62 22.04 -23.44
N MET A 209 -6.44 21.01 -23.30
CA MET A 209 -7.87 21.13 -23.62
C MET A 209 -8.56 21.99 -22.56
N PRO A 210 -9.65 22.73 -22.90
CA PRO A 210 -10.44 23.42 -21.91
C PRO A 210 -11.03 22.43 -20.90
N ASP A 211 -10.86 22.71 -19.60
CA ASP A 211 -11.38 21.87 -18.52
C ASP A 211 -12.90 21.69 -18.67
N LEU A 212 -13.39 20.45 -18.70
CA LEU A 212 -14.83 20.18 -18.74
C LEU A 212 -15.47 20.58 -17.40
N ILE A 213 -15.99 21.80 -17.32
CA ILE A 213 -16.75 22.25 -16.15
C ILE A 213 -18.20 21.76 -16.28
N ILE A 214 -18.43 20.55 -15.79
CA ILE A 214 -19.77 19.95 -15.69
C ILE A 214 -20.48 20.57 -14.47
N GLN A 215 -21.16 21.71 -14.65
CA GLN A 215 -21.87 22.38 -13.55
C GLN A 215 -23.22 21.72 -13.19
N ASN A 216 -23.71 20.77 -14.00
CA ASN A 216 -24.91 19.96 -13.76
C ASN A 216 -24.74 18.59 -14.41
N GLN A 217 -25.44 17.55 -13.90
CA GLN A 217 -25.36 16.15 -14.38
C GLN A 217 -25.40 16.05 -15.92
N ALA A 218 -24.23 15.97 -16.57
CA ALA A 218 -24.14 15.66 -17.98
C ALA A 218 -24.33 14.14 -18.11
N GLY A 219 -25.55 13.71 -18.41
CA GLY A 219 -25.87 12.29 -18.59
C GLY A 219 -25.19 11.65 -19.81
N THR A 220 -24.80 12.45 -20.82
CA THR A 220 -24.13 11.98 -22.05
C THR A 220 -23.39 13.11 -22.75
N LEU A 221 -22.11 12.92 -23.05
CA LEU A 221 -21.30 13.72 -23.96
C LEU A 221 -21.07 12.90 -25.23
N ALA A 222 -21.58 13.36 -26.37
CA ALA A 222 -21.26 12.77 -27.67
C ALA A 222 -20.35 13.74 -28.43
N TYR A 223 -19.19 13.27 -28.90
CA TYR A 223 -18.37 14.02 -29.84
C TYR A 223 -18.00 13.16 -31.04
N GLY A 224 -17.84 13.80 -32.20
CA GLY A 224 -17.47 13.14 -33.44
C GLY A 224 -15.97 13.18 -33.66
N GLU A 225 -15.41 12.04 -34.08
CA GLU A 225 -14.03 11.91 -34.53
C GLU A 225 -14.04 11.24 -35.91
N GLY A 226 -13.97 12.05 -36.97
CA GLY A 226 -14.11 11.57 -38.35
C GLY A 226 -15.47 10.90 -38.61
N GLN A 227 -15.47 9.66 -39.10
CA GLN A 227 -16.70 8.88 -39.34
C GLN A 227 -17.27 8.20 -38.08
N ASN A 228 -16.63 8.37 -36.92
CA ASN A 228 -17.07 7.76 -35.67
C ASN A 228 -17.75 8.78 -34.75
N VAL A 229 -18.80 8.35 -34.06
CA VAL A 229 -19.44 9.11 -32.99
C VAL A 229 -19.06 8.43 -31.67
N THR A 230 -18.26 9.12 -30.86
CA THR A 230 -17.86 8.66 -29.53
C THR A 230 -18.85 9.22 -28.52
N ILE A 231 -19.52 8.34 -27.79
CA ILE A 231 -20.54 8.69 -26.79
C ILE A 231 -20.02 8.29 -25.41
N LEU A 232 -19.71 9.28 -24.58
CA LEU A 232 -19.38 9.13 -23.17
C LEU A 232 -20.65 9.38 -22.35
N SER A 233 -21.30 8.33 -21.86
CA SER A 233 -22.50 8.44 -21.02
C SER A 233 -22.24 7.93 -19.61
N ASN A 234 -22.86 8.59 -18.63
CA ASN A 234 -22.82 8.20 -17.22
C ASN A 234 -23.67 6.95 -16.90
N ASP A 235 -24.40 6.37 -17.87
CA ASP A 235 -25.35 5.29 -17.57
C ASP A 235 -25.13 3.98 -18.35
N HIS A 236 -24.25 3.92 -19.36
CA HIS A 236 -24.01 2.67 -20.11
C HIS A 236 -22.59 2.62 -20.72
N PRO A 237 -21.79 1.57 -20.44
CA PRO A 237 -20.69 1.20 -21.33
C PRO A 237 -21.28 0.46 -22.55
N LEU A 238 -21.29 1.11 -23.71
CA LEU A 238 -21.68 0.46 -24.97
C LEU A 238 -20.60 -0.54 -25.41
N ALA A 239 -20.92 -1.82 -25.22
CA ALA A 239 -20.81 -2.89 -26.21
C ALA A 239 -19.72 -2.75 -27.30
N ALA A 240 -18.46 -2.83 -26.91
CA ALA A 240 -17.42 -3.40 -27.75
C ALA A 240 -16.83 -4.60 -27.00
N SER A 241 -16.72 -5.73 -27.69
CA SER A 241 -16.26 -7.01 -27.17
C SER A 241 -14.93 -6.91 -26.41
N GLY A 242 -14.96 -7.17 -25.09
CA GLY A 242 -13.79 -7.38 -24.23
C GLY A 242 -13.59 -6.28 -23.17
N PHE A 243 -14.31 -6.36 -22.05
CA PHE A 243 -14.13 -5.48 -20.87
C PHE A 243 -12.99 -5.96 -19.96
N ASP A 244 -11.81 -6.19 -20.52
CA ASP A 244 -10.65 -6.55 -19.71
C ASP A 244 -9.65 -5.39 -19.70
N GLY A 245 -9.48 -4.77 -18.53
CA GLY A 245 -8.46 -3.73 -18.29
C GLY A 245 -8.89 -2.29 -18.61
N VAL A 246 -10.17 -1.94 -18.51
CA VAL A 246 -10.60 -0.54 -18.66
C VAL A 246 -10.56 0.14 -17.29
N SER A 247 -9.74 1.18 -17.13
CA SER A 247 -9.71 2.01 -15.92
C SER A 247 -10.09 3.48 -16.20
N PHE A 248 -10.71 4.13 -15.22
CA PHE A 248 -11.15 5.51 -15.26
C PHE A 248 -10.62 6.24 -14.02
N SER A 249 -9.98 7.40 -14.18
CA SER A 249 -9.50 8.20 -13.06
C SER A 249 -10.25 9.53 -12.94
N PHE A 250 -10.71 9.86 -11.73
CA PHE A 250 -11.35 11.11 -11.35
C PHE A 250 -10.38 11.94 -10.50
N GLU A 251 -9.62 12.83 -11.15
CA GLU A 251 -8.54 13.61 -10.52
C GLU A 251 -9.03 14.48 -9.34
N ALA A 252 -10.28 14.96 -9.37
CA ALA A 252 -10.85 15.78 -8.30
C ALA A 252 -11.00 15.07 -6.94
N PHE A 253 -11.03 13.73 -6.93
CA PHE A 253 -11.17 12.91 -5.72
C PHE A 253 -10.09 11.82 -5.62
N GLU A 254 -9.03 11.93 -6.43
CA GLU A 254 -8.02 10.86 -6.61
C GLU A 254 -8.69 9.47 -6.75
N GLY A 255 -9.81 9.45 -7.46
CA GLY A 255 -10.65 8.26 -7.60
C GLY A 255 -10.24 7.44 -8.82
N GLU A 256 -10.19 6.13 -8.70
CA GLU A 256 -9.97 5.20 -9.80
C GLU A 256 -11.09 4.16 -9.82
N ILE A 257 -11.63 3.86 -11.01
CA ILE A 257 -12.55 2.75 -11.23
C ILE A 257 -11.92 1.83 -12.26
N SER A 258 -11.74 0.54 -11.93
CA SER A 258 -11.28 -0.50 -12.84
C SER A 258 -12.44 -1.44 -13.20
N ILE A 259 -12.53 -1.85 -14.46
CA ILE A 259 -13.45 -2.89 -14.93
C ILE A 259 -12.62 -3.99 -15.58
N ARG A 260 -12.76 -5.21 -15.04
CA ARG A 260 -12.05 -6.40 -15.52
C ARG A 260 -12.95 -7.62 -15.54
N GLN A 261 -12.59 -8.64 -16.33
CA GLN A 261 -13.19 -9.96 -16.19
C GLN A 261 -12.37 -10.77 -15.20
N GLY A 262 -13.02 -11.36 -14.20
CA GLY A 262 -12.31 -12.12 -13.18
C GLY A 262 -13.23 -13.02 -12.38
N TYR A 263 -12.63 -13.74 -11.45
CA TYR A 263 -13.35 -14.51 -10.44
C TYR A 263 -13.59 -13.62 -9.23
N CYS A 264 -14.77 -13.74 -8.64
CA CYS A 264 -15.06 -13.00 -7.43
C CYS A 264 -14.20 -13.48 -6.28
N PRO A 265 -13.83 -12.59 -5.34
CA PRO A 265 -13.26 -13.03 -4.08
C PRO A 265 -14.24 -13.99 -3.41
N GLY A 266 -13.72 -15.11 -2.91
CA GLY A 266 -14.45 -16.02 -2.05
C GLY A 266 -14.72 -15.41 -0.68
N LEU A 267 -15.26 -16.23 0.22
CA LEU A 267 -15.45 -15.82 1.60
C LEU A 267 -14.10 -15.63 2.31
N ARG A 268 -13.92 -14.50 3.00
CA ARG A 268 -12.73 -14.26 3.83
C ARG A 268 -12.67 -15.25 4.99
N ASP A 269 -11.47 -15.73 5.28
CA ASP A 269 -11.23 -16.57 6.43
C ASP A 269 -11.45 -15.73 7.72
N PRO A 270 -12.36 -16.13 8.62
CA PRO A 270 -12.56 -15.42 9.87
C PRO A 270 -11.33 -15.47 10.79
N PHE A 271 -10.45 -16.47 10.63
CA PHE A 271 -9.24 -16.66 11.42
C PHE A 271 -8.00 -16.01 10.79
N ASP A 272 -8.02 -15.77 9.48
CA ASP A 272 -7.08 -14.88 8.80
C ASP A 272 -7.84 -13.87 7.94
N PRO A 273 -8.32 -12.79 8.56
CA PRO A 273 -9.19 -11.88 7.86
C PRO A 273 -8.44 -11.11 6.76
N LYS A 274 -7.10 -11.08 6.81
CA LYS A 274 -6.24 -10.34 5.89
C LYS A 274 -5.80 -11.16 4.68
N ALA A 275 -5.81 -12.49 4.78
CA ALA A 275 -5.63 -13.36 3.63
C ALA A 275 -6.59 -12.94 2.51
N GLU A 276 -6.05 -12.78 1.31
CA GLU A 276 -6.89 -12.63 0.13
C GLU A 276 -7.69 -13.92 -0.04
N PRO A 277 -9.03 -13.84 -0.09
CA PRO A 277 -9.84 -15.02 -0.23
C PRO A 277 -9.57 -15.66 -1.60
N PRO A 278 -9.56 -17.00 -1.68
CA PRO A 278 -9.38 -17.68 -2.95
C PRO A 278 -10.49 -17.26 -3.94
N PRO A 279 -10.20 -17.14 -5.24
CA PRO A 279 -11.20 -16.81 -6.24
C PRO A 279 -12.28 -17.88 -6.33
N GLU A 280 -13.55 -17.48 -6.25
CA GLU A 280 -14.72 -18.36 -6.33
C GLU A 280 -15.69 -17.98 -7.46
N GLY A 281 -16.39 -19.00 -7.97
CA GLY A 281 -17.51 -18.84 -8.90
C GLY A 281 -17.14 -18.78 -10.39
N PRO A 282 -18.11 -18.46 -11.26
CA PRO A 282 -17.87 -18.28 -12.69
C PRO A 282 -17.14 -16.96 -12.98
N LEU A 283 -16.42 -16.92 -14.09
CA LEU A 283 -15.83 -15.67 -14.60
C LEU A 283 -16.95 -14.64 -14.82
N THR A 284 -16.79 -13.46 -14.23
CA THR A 284 -17.77 -12.39 -14.27
C THR A 284 -17.11 -11.02 -14.42
N THR A 285 -17.91 -10.00 -14.70
CA THR A 285 -17.47 -8.61 -14.67
C THR A 285 -17.26 -8.17 -13.22
N ILE A 286 -16.03 -7.74 -12.92
CA ILE A 286 -15.63 -7.12 -11.66
C ILE A 286 -15.48 -5.63 -11.90
N VAL A 287 -16.09 -4.82 -11.04
CA VAL A 287 -15.88 -3.37 -10.98
C VAL A 287 -15.24 -3.05 -9.65
N GLU A 288 -14.02 -2.55 -9.69
CA GLU A 288 -13.28 -2.08 -8.52
C GLU A 288 -13.31 -0.56 -8.52
N GLY A 289 -13.60 0.05 -7.38
CA GLY A 289 -13.48 1.48 -7.21
C GLY A 289 -12.60 1.78 -6.01
N ARG A 290 -11.70 2.74 -6.16
CA ARG A 290 -10.84 3.27 -5.11
C ARG A 290 -10.94 4.79 -5.12
N ALA A 291 -11.00 5.42 -3.97
CA ALA A 291 -10.87 6.86 -3.84
C ALA A 291 -10.05 7.16 -2.60
N SER A 292 -9.15 8.14 -2.71
CA SER A 292 -8.39 8.63 -1.58
C SER A 292 -8.57 10.13 -1.45
N MET A 293 -8.66 10.63 -0.23
CA MET A 293 -8.62 12.07 0.02
C MET A 293 -7.72 12.38 1.19
N ASN A 294 -6.87 13.38 0.99
CA ASN A 294 -6.11 13.98 2.08
C ASN A 294 -7.06 14.80 2.96
N ILE A 295 -6.92 14.70 4.28
CA ILE A 295 -7.80 15.42 5.23
C ILE A 295 -7.22 16.80 5.51
N PRO A 296 -7.87 17.90 5.07
CA PRO A 296 -7.36 19.25 5.27
C PRO A 296 -7.32 19.61 6.76
N GLY A 297 -6.28 20.31 7.21
CA GLY A 297 -6.18 20.83 8.58
C GLY A 297 -5.74 19.83 9.66
N ILE A 298 -5.45 18.57 9.30
CA ILE A 298 -4.82 17.59 10.19
C ILE A 298 -3.42 17.30 9.64
N GLY A 299 -2.37 17.48 10.45
CA GLY A 299 -0.99 17.07 10.09
C GLY A 299 -0.20 17.98 9.14
N GLU A 300 -0.61 19.23 8.90
CA GLU A 300 -0.01 20.18 7.93
C GLU A 300 1.49 20.53 8.15
N SER A 301 2.17 19.98 9.16
CA SER A 301 3.57 20.27 9.45
C SER A 301 4.58 19.30 8.82
N ASN A 302 4.15 18.17 8.26
CA ASN A 302 5.08 17.19 7.70
C ASN A 302 5.29 17.42 6.20
N THR A 303 6.55 17.68 5.83
CA THR A 303 7.02 17.83 4.44
C THR A 303 7.11 16.51 3.68
N ASP A 304 6.68 15.40 4.28
CA ASP A 304 6.79 14.05 3.74
C ASP A 304 5.40 13.55 3.32
N VAL A 305 5.16 13.57 2.00
CA VAL A 305 3.84 13.33 1.39
C VAL A 305 3.36 11.88 1.61
N SER A 306 4.27 10.95 1.94
CA SER A 306 3.94 9.54 2.15
C SER A 306 3.20 9.24 3.47
N ASN A 307 3.23 10.15 4.45
CA ASN A 307 2.63 9.97 5.78
C ASN A 307 1.50 10.98 6.06
N ALA A 308 0.94 11.60 5.02
CA ALA A 308 -0.15 12.56 5.17
C ALA A 308 -1.45 11.86 5.65
N PRO A 309 -2.28 12.53 6.46
CA PRO A 309 -3.58 11.99 6.85
C PRO A 309 -4.48 11.76 5.62
N ALA A 310 -4.83 10.51 5.38
CA ALA A 310 -5.62 10.09 4.23
C ALA A 310 -6.83 9.26 4.66
N LEU A 311 -7.96 9.51 3.99
CA LEU A 311 -9.14 8.66 4.00
C LEU A 311 -9.21 7.94 2.66
N THR A 312 -9.02 6.62 2.68
CA THR A 312 -9.14 5.77 1.50
C THR A 312 -10.40 4.93 1.60
N ALA A 313 -11.20 4.92 0.54
CA ALA A 313 -12.39 4.08 0.40
C ALA A 313 -12.22 3.20 -0.84
N GLU A 314 -12.48 1.92 -0.69
CA GLU A 314 -12.43 0.94 -1.78
C GLU A 314 -13.71 0.14 -1.80
N PHE A 315 -14.15 -0.28 -2.98
CA PHE A 315 -15.26 -1.20 -3.14
C PHE A 315 -15.04 -2.14 -4.32
N MET A 316 -15.66 -3.31 -4.25
CA MET A 316 -15.69 -4.27 -5.34
C MET A 316 -17.13 -4.71 -5.60
N LEU A 317 -17.56 -4.63 -6.87
CA LEU A 317 -18.80 -5.20 -7.37
C LEU A 317 -18.50 -6.40 -8.25
N CYS A 318 -19.21 -7.50 -8.03
CA CYS A 318 -19.20 -8.65 -8.91
C CYS A 318 -20.57 -8.83 -9.54
N ALA A 319 -20.66 -8.86 -10.88
CA ALA A 319 -21.95 -8.91 -11.57
C ALA A 319 -22.95 -7.86 -11.04
N LEU A 320 -22.45 -6.64 -10.73
CA LEU A 320 -23.20 -5.52 -10.13
C LEU A 320 -23.67 -5.74 -8.68
N SER A 321 -23.28 -6.82 -8.02
CA SER A 321 -23.54 -7.06 -6.59
C SER A 321 -22.33 -6.66 -5.77
N LEU A 322 -22.53 -5.87 -4.70
CA LEU A 322 -21.48 -5.46 -3.78
C LEU A 322 -20.86 -6.69 -3.09
N ARG A 323 -19.54 -6.81 -3.16
CA ARG A 323 -18.78 -7.92 -2.57
C ARG A 323 -17.83 -7.47 -1.49
N GLU A 324 -17.12 -6.38 -1.72
CA GLU A 324 -16.21 -5.83 -0.71
C GLU A 324 -16.41 -4.32 -0.61
N VAL A 325 -16.29 -3.82 0.62
CA VAL A 325 -16.16 -2.39 0.93
C VAL A 325 -15.03 -2.25 1.94
N SER A 326 -14.09 -1.35 1.70
CA SER A 326 -13.03 -1.00 2.64
C SER A 326 -13.06 0.49 2.90
N LEU A 327 -12.87 0.88 4.15
CA LEU A 327 -12.70 2.27 4.55
C LEU A 327 -11.53 2.34 5.53
N VAL A 328 -10.49 3.08 5.16
CA VAL A 328 -9.27 3.22 5.94
C VAL A 328 -8.93 4.68 6.12
N LEU A 329 -8.98 5.13 7.37
CA LEU A 329 -8.46 6.39 7.86
C LEU A 329 -7.09 6.16 8.49
N THR A 330 -6.07 6.73 7.87
CA THR A 330 -4.70 6.76 8.41
C THR A 330 -4.34 8.21 8.71
N LEU A 331 -3.96 8.52 9.96
CA LEU A 331 -3.63 9.89 10.38
C LEU A 331 -2.12 10.16 10.46
N GLY A 332 -1.28 9.17 10.13
CA GLY A 332 0.18 9.30 10.20
C GLY A 332 0.65 9.70 11.59
N ASP A 333 1.39 10.82 11.68
CA ASP A 333 1.86 11.41 12.94
C ASP A 333 0.80 12.25 13.68
N ALA A 334 -0.34 12.52 13.04
CA ALA A 334 -1.44 13.25 13.63
C ALA A 334 -2.40 12.30 14.36
N ALA A 335 -3.21 12.85 15.28
CA ALA A 335 -4.16 12.05 16.02
C ALA A 335 -5.38 12.87 16.47
N ILE A 336 -6.56 12.23 16.50
CA ILE A 336 -7.83 12.83 16.90
C ILE A 336 -8.08 12.57 18.39
N PRO A 337 -8.23 13.60 19.25
CA PRO A 337 -8.43 13.39 20.68
C PRO A 337 -9.75 12.67 20.98
N LEU A 338 -9.68 11.60 21.78
CA LEU A 338 -10.84 10.84 22.26
C LEU A 338 -11.36 11.45 23.56
N GLY A 339 -12.07 12.57 23.43
CA GLY A 339 -12.59 13.32 24.57
C GLY A 339 -11.48 13.82 25.50
N ASN A 340 -11.66 13.69 26.83
CA ASN A 340 -10.67 14.07 27.84
C ASN A 340 -9.94 12.87 28.46
N SER A 341 -9.83 11.76 27.70
CA SER A 341 -9.20 10.52 28.17
C SER A 341 -7.67 10.56 28.16
N GLY A 342 -7.07 11.51 27.44
CA GLY A 342 -5.64 11.50 27.14
C GLY A 342 -5.25 10.46 26.07
N LEU A 343 -6.23 9.82 25.43
CA LEU A 343 -6.06 8.97 24.25
C LEU A 343 -6.38 9.75 22.98
N PHE A 344 -5.69 9.41 21.91
CA PHE A 344 -5.84 9.97 20.59
C PHE A 344 -5.95 8.83 19.59
N LEU A 345 -6.94 8.90 18.72
CA LEU A 345 -7.13 7.99 17.62
C LEU A 345 -6.13 8.31 16.51
N ASN A 346 -5.35 7.33 16.05
CA ASN A 346 -4.39 7.51 14.96
C ASN A 346 -4.71 6.62 13.73
N LYS A 347 -5.52 5.57 13.91
CA LYS A 347 -5.99 4.71 12.82
C LYS A 347 -7.44 4.27 13.07
N VAL A 348 -8.27 4.34 12.05
CA VAL A 348 -9.55 3.62 11.99
C VAL A 348 -9.65 3.02 10.62
N GLY A 349 -9.71 1.70 10.52
CA GLY A 349 -9.84 1.02 9.26
C GLY A 349 -10.86 -0.09 9.33
N GLY A 350 -11.10 -0.73 8.21
CA GLY A 350 -11.91 -1.92 8.19
C GLY A 350 -12.39 -2.25 6.79
N TYR A 351 -12.87 -3.47 6.64
CA TYR A 351 -13.50 -3.94 5.43
C TYR A 351 -14.69 -4.84 5.76
N ILE A 352 -15.63 -4.85 4.83
CA ILE A 352 -16.85 -5.63 4.86
C ILE A 352 -16.81 -6.51 3.62
N SER A 353 -16.74 -7.82 3.82
CA SER A 353 -16.90 -8.82 2.77
C SER A 353 -18.33 -9.35 2.82
N ILE A 354 -18.99 -9.42 1.66
CA ILE A 354 -20.37 -9.84 1.49
C ILE A 354 -20.41 -10.96 0.46
N THR A 355 -20.79 -12.16 0.90
CA THR A 355 -21.08 -13.30 0.03
C THR A 355 -22.51 -13.80 0.24
N PRO A 356 -23.07 -14.59 -0.70
CA PRO A 356 -24.34 -15.27 -0.49
C PRO A 356 -24.37 -16.14 0.77
N GLU A 357 -23.21 -16.66 1.17
CA GLU A 357 -23.03 -17.56 2.32
C GLU A 357 -22.95 -16.78 3.63
N ALA A 358 -22.21 -15.66 3.68
CA ALA A 358 -22.01 -14.87 4.90
C ALA A 358 -21.53 -13.44 4.64
N THR A 359 -21.68 -12.58 5.64
CA THR A 359 -21.05 -11.25 5.73
C THR A 359 -20.02 -11.25 6.86
N THR A 360 -18.85 -10.70 6.55
CA THR A 360 -17.70 -10.63 7.45
C THR A 360 -17.26 -9.17 7.55
N ILE A 361 -17.25 -8.62 8.76
CA ILE A 361 -16.95 -7.21 9.04
C ILE A 361 -15.71 -7.15 9.92
N THR A 362 -14.61 -6.61 9.39
CA THR A 362 -13.40 -6.32 10.15
C THR A 362 -13.30 -4.82 10.41
N LEU A 363 -13.08 -4.43 11.67
CA LEU A 363 -12.85 -3.06 12.10
C LEU A 363 -11.49 -3.00 12.78
N GLU A 364 -10.57 -2.21 12.24
CA GLU A 364 -9.26 -1.96 12.82
C GLU A 364 -9.26 -0.61 13.57
N ILE A 365 -8.71 -0.57 14.78
CA ILE A 365 -8.64 0.64 15.59
C ILE A 365 -7.22 0.78 16.16
N GLY A 366 -6.59 1.91 15.87
CA GLY A 366 -5.34 2.35 16.47
C GLY A 366 -5.55 3.58 17.36
N MET A 367 -4.95 3.54 18.54
CA MET A 367 -4.91 4.64 19.50
C MET A 367 -3.49 4.86 20.02
N GLN A 368 -3.20 6.09 20.40
CA GLN A 368 -1.99 6.47 21.11
C GLN A 368 -2.32 7.38 22.29
N GLY A 369 -1.54 7.35 23.36
CA GLY A 369 -1.84 8.06 24.61
C GLY A 369 -0.83 9.14 24.99
N MET A 370 -1.22 10.01 25.91
CA MET A 370 -0.45 11.09 26.53
C MET A 370 -0.07 12.27 25.63
N ALA A 371 0.23 12.04 24.36
CA ALA A 371 0.55 13.08 23.39
C ALA A 371 -0.03 12.75 22.00
N PRO A 372 -0.40 13.78 21.21
CA PRO A 372 -0.93 13.60 19.87
C PRO A 372 0.14 13.24 18.83
N SER A 373 1.43 13.33 19.15
CA SER A 373 2.53 12.92 18.27
C SER A 373 3.06 11.55 18.68
N ALA A 374 3.29 10.66 17.71
CA ALA A 374 3.85 9.33 17.94
C ALA A 374 5.21 9.38 18.68
N ALA A 375 6.09 10.33 18.35
CA ALA A 375 7.40 10.46 18.98
C ALA A 375 7.35 10.82 20.48
N ALA A 376 6.26 11.47 20.92
CA ALA A 376 6.05 11.89 22.31
C ALA A 376 5.07 10.98 23.07
N SER A 377 4.43 10.02 22.38
CA SER A 377 3.49 9.10 22.99
C SER A 377 4.19 7.98 23.73
N ASN A 378 3.63 7.61 24.88
CA ASN A 378 4.12 6.53 25.73
C ASN A 378 3.13 5.37 25.81
N LEU A 379 2.04 5.39 25.05
CA LEU A 379 1.05 4.33 25.03
C LEU A 379 0.57 4.18 23.60
N PHE A 380 0.60 2.97 23.06
CA PHE A 380 0.07 2.66 21.75
C PHE A 380 -0.80 1.43 21.89
N ILE A 381 -2.00 1.49 21.32
CA ILE A 381 -2.96 0.41 21.32
C ILE A 381 -3.37 0.21 19.87
N ASN A 382 -3.30 -1.01 19.35
CA ASN A 382 -3.84 -1.36 18.05
C ASN A 382 -4.63 -2.64 18.20
N GLY A 383 -5.79 -2.72 17.59
CA GLY A 383 -6.60 -3.91 17.64
C GLY A 383 -7.52 -4.01 16.44
N TRP A 384 -8.16 -5.14 16.33
CA TRP A 384 -9.22 -5.36 15.37
C TRP A 384 -10.40 -6.11 16.01
N LEU A 385 -11.57 -5.85 15.47
CA LEU A 385 -12.83 -6.50 15.80
C LEU A 385 -13.37 -7.12 14.51
N MET A 386 -13.60 -8.43 14.53
CA MET A 386 -14.28 -9.18 13.50
C MET A 386 -15.70 -9.52 13.95
N ILE A 387 -16.66 -9.36 13.04
CA ILE A 387 -18.03 -9.84 13.19
C ILE A 387 -18.37 -10.66 11.94
N ASP A 388 -18.75 -11.92 12.13
CA ASP A 388 -19.22 -12.81 11.07
C ASP A 388 -20.68 -13.20 11.29
N THR A 389 -21.51 -13.10 10.25
CA THR A 389 -22.93 -13.45 10.32
C THR A 389 -23.19 -14.95 10.55
N ARG A 390 -22.20 -15.82 10.34
CA ARG A 390 -22.22 -17.23 10.76
C ARG A 390 -22.14 -17.39 12.28
N GLY A 391 -21.99 -16.27 12.99
CA GLY A 391 -22.10 -16.20 14.44
C GLY A 391 -20.77 -16.11 15.16
N LEU A 392 -19.78 -15.41 14.61
CA LEU A 392 -18.51 -15.15 15.31
C LEU A 392 -18.36 -13.67 15.63
N ILE A 393 -17.89 -13.39 16.83
CA ILE A 393 -17.30 -12.10 17.22
C ILE A 393 -15.90 -12.40 17.72
N ASP A 394 -14.88 -11.79 17.13
CA ASP A 394 -13.48 -11.96 17.53
C ASP A 394 -12.83 -10.59 17.71
N ILE A 395 -12.16 -10.38 18.84
CA ILE A 395 -11.49 -9.15 19.21
C ILE A 395 -10.04 -9.47 19.53
N HIS A 396 -9.13 -8.82 18.83
CA HIS A 396 -7.72 -8.80 19.15
C HIS A 396 -7.25 -7.38 19.47
N ALA A 397 -6.46 -7.22 20.52
CA ALA A 397 -5.92 -5.94 20.94
C ALA A 397 -4.50 -6.08 21.47
N ASN A 398 -3.60 -5.31 20.90
CA ASN A 398 -2.21 -5.20 21.31
C ASN A 398 -1.98 -3.81 21.91
N ALA A 399 -1.38 -3.76 23.09
CA ALA A 399 -1.04 -2.53 23.78
C ALA A 399 0.44 -2.54 24.15
N ARG A 400 1.14 -1.42 23.90
CA ARG A 400 2.49 -1.18 24.40
C ARG A 400 2.54 0.13 25.15
N ALA A 401 3.27 0.14 26.26
CA ALA A 401 3.47 1.34 27.07
C ALA A 401 4.96 1.56 27.36
N ARG A 402 5.42 2.81 27.32
CA ARG A 402 6.72 3.25 27.79
C ARG A 402 6.56 3.84 29.17
N VAL A 403 7.17 3.22 30.19
CA VAL A 403 6.94 3.59 31.59
C VAL A 403 7.95 4.66 32.03
N ILE A 404 9.27 4.37 31.94
CA ILE A 404 10.35 5.31 32.30
C ILE A 404 11.60 5.00 31.47
N GLY A 405 12.23 6.00 30.86
CA GLY A 405 13.53 5.84 30.20
C GLY A 405 13.51 4.82 29.08
N THR A 406 14.22 3.70 29.24
CA THR A 406 14.27 2.57 28.32
C THR A 406 13.29 1.45 28.67
N LEU A 407 12.51 1.53 29.75
CA LEU A 407 11.62 0.45 30.21
C LEU A 407 10.24 0.54 29.55
N GLY A 408 9.84 -0.51 28.84
CA GLY A 408 8.50 -0.65 28.27
C GLY A 408 7.78 -1.95 28.66
N TYR A 409 6.49 -1.96 28.42
CA TYR A 409 5.56 -3.05 28.69
C TYR A 409 4.77 -3.35 27.42
N GLY A 410 4.57 -4.63 27.12
CA GLY A 410 3.70 -5.12 26.05
C GLY A 410 2.57 -5.96 26.62
N ALA A 411 1.40 -5.89 25.99
CA ALA A 411 0.28 -6.77 26.28
C ALA A 411 -0.48 -7.09 24.99
N THR A 412 -0.91 -8.34 24.87
CA THR A 412 -1.73 -8.87 23.78
C THR A 412 -2.99 -9.44 24.42
N GLY A 413 -4.16 -9.12 23.88
CA GLY A 413 -5.45 -9.64 24.32
C GLY A 413 -6.22 -10.18 23.13
N HIS A 414 -6.80 -11.36 23.29
CA HIS A 414 -7.69 -12.02 22.35
C HIS A 414 -8.97 -12.41 23.09
N LEU A 415 -10.13 -12.14 22.51
CA LEU A 415 -11.44 -12.54 23.02
C LEU A 415 -12.30 -12.94 21.84
N TRP A 416 -12.86 -14.13 21.86
CA TRP A 416 -13.76 -14.60 20.81
C TRP A 416 -15.03 -15.21 21.38
N VAL A 417 -16.10 -15.09 20.61
CA VAL A 417 -17.41 -15.68 20.89
C VAL A 417 -18.05 -16.16 19.59
N GLY A 418 -18.16 -17.47 19.44
CA GLY A 418 -18.87 -18.20 18.41
C GLY A 418 -20.22 -18.72 18.92
N TRP A 419 -21.25 -18.64 18.08
CA TRP A 419 -22.57 -19.25 18.33
C TRP A 419 -22.89 -20.28 17.24
N GLY A 420 -23.36 -21.45 17.65
CA GLY A 420 -23.80 -22.54 16.77
C GLY A 420 -22.68 -23.39 16.15
N PRO A 421 -21.92 -24.18 16.94
CA PRO A 421 -22.04 -24.41 18.39
C PRO A 421 -21.38 -23.29 19.23
N LEU A 422 -21.64 -23.26 20.55
CA LEU A 422 -21.05 -22.27 21.45
C LEU A 422 -19.53 -22.45 21.52
N ASP A 423 -18.78 -21.37 21.37
CA ASP A 423 -17.32 -21.33 21.47
C ASP A 423 -16.90 -19.98 22.05
N ILE A 424 -16.52 -19.91 23.32
CA ILE A 424 -16.16 -18.65 23.99
C ILE A 424 -14.83 -18.78 24.68
N GLY A 425 -13.89 -17.88 24.38
CA GLY A 425 -12.61 -17.88 25.04
C GLY A 425 -11.96 -16.52 25.05
N PHE A 426 -10.96 -16.40 25.92
CA PHE A 426 -10.09 -15.25 25.96
C PHE A 426 -8.67 -15.70 26.26
N GLU A 427 -7.73 -14.87 25.84
CA GLU A 427 -6.33 -14.98 26.19
C GLU A 427 -5.77 -13.57 26.40
N VAL A 428 -5.01 -13.40 27.47
CA VAL A 428 -4.28 -12.16 27.74
C VAL A 428 -2.84 -12.53 28.04
N ARG A 429 -1.92 -12.00 27.24
CA ARG A 429 -0.47 -12.07 27.46
C ARG A 429 0.03 -10.69 27.85
N GLY A 430 0.98 -10.63 28.77
CA GLY A 430 1.63 -9.41 29.20
C GLY A 430 3.10 -9.67 29.46
N CYS A 431 3.96 -8.73 29.08
CA CYS A 431 5.40 -8.94 29.20
C CYS A 431 6.22 -7.65 29.29
N LEU A 432 7.44 -7.80 29.81
CA LEU A 432 8.50 -6.80 29.80
C LEU A 432 9.61 -7.24 28.82
N PRO A 433 9.59 -6.76 27.57
CA PRO A 433 10.57 -7.19 26.57
C PRO A 433 11.99 -6.74 26.91
N HIS A 434 12.96 -7.58 26.52
CA HIS A 434 14.38 -7.27 26.60
C HIS A 434 15.00 -7.32 25.20
N GLN A 435 15.69 -6.25 24.79
CA GLN A 435 16.38 -6.15 23.50
C GLN A 435 17.80 -5.58 23.70
N GLY A 436 18.79 -6.46 23.91
CA GLY A 436 20.17 -6.04 24.19
C GLY A 436 20.24 -5.06 25.37
N ASN A 437 21.04 -3.99 25.28
CA ASN A 437 21.13 -2.98 26.36
C ASN A 437 19.88 -2.07 26.52
N SER A 438 18.74 -2.41 25.92
CA SER A 438 17.51 -1.63 25.91
C SER A 438 16.31 -2.49 26.34
N PHE A 439 15.47 -1.96 27.24
CA PHE A 439 14.19 -2.56 27.65
C PHE A 439 13.01 -2.02 26.83
N LEU A 440 13.30 -1.45 25.66
CA LEU A 440 12.28 -0.90 24.79
C LEU A 440 11.65 -2.04 23.97
N PRO A 441 10.31 -2.09 23.86
CA PRO A 441 9.65 -2.94 22.88
C PRO A 441 10.20 -2.64 21.48
N LYS A 442 10.26 -3.65 20.59
CA LYS A 442 10.72 -3.45 19.20
C LYS A 442 10.10 -2.17 18.61
N PRO A 443 10.92 -1.27 18.04
CA PRO A 443 10.40 -0.08 17.36
C PRO A 443 9.56 -0.44 16.14
N ASP A 444 9.76 -1.63 15.58
CA ASP A 444 9.06 -2.14 14.41
C ASP A 444 7.65 -2.63 14.77
N PHE A 445 6.80 -1.69 15.16
CA PHE A 445 5.39 -1.79 14.83
C PHE A 445 5.29 -1.40 13.36
N GLN A 446 5.67 -2.33 12.47
CA GLN A 446 5.47 -2.14 11.05
C GLN A 446 3.96 -1.95 10.82
N GLU A 447 3.62 -1.07 9.89
CA GLU A 447 2.25 -0.84 9.46
C GLU A 447 1.53 -2.19 9.28
N PRO A 448 0.24 -2.29 9.64
CA PRO A 448 -0.54 -3.48 9.36
C PRO A 448 -0.47 -3.77 7.85
N GLY A 449 0.32 -4.76 7.43
CA GLY A 449 0.67 -5.00 6.02
C GLY A 449 1.97 -5.77 5.75
N SER A 450 2.84 -6.01 6.75
CA SER A 450 3.96 -6.94 6.59
C SER A 450 3.50 -8.40 6.83
N ASN A 451 3.73 -9.29 5.86
CA ASN A 451 3.51 -10.75 5.94
C ASN A 451 4.37 -11.49 6.98
N THR A 452 4.87 -10.80 8.00
CA THR A 452 5.52 -11.41 9.14
C THR A 452 4.56 -11.34 10.31
N ASP A 453 3.96 -12.49 10.63
CA ASP A 453 3.28 -12.79 11.90
C ASP A 453 4.22 -12.55 13.09
N LYS A 454 4.45 -11.27 13.41
CA LYS A 454 5.04 -10.84 14.67
C LYS A 454 4.07 -9.88 15.35
N SER A 455 2.80 -10.28 15.35
CA SER A 455 1.71 -9.69 16.12
C SER A 455 1.83 -10.01 17.61
N ASP A 456 2.65 -10.99 18.00
CA ASP A 456 2.94 -11.23 19.41
C ASP A 456 4.05 -10.29 19.92
N LEU A 457 3.65 -9.37 20.80
CA LEU A 457 4.57 -8.48 21.51
C LEU A 457 5.48 -9.25 22.48
N CYS A 458 5.07 -10.46 22.87
CA CYS A 458 5.79 -11.34 23.77
C CYS A 458 6.31 -12.54 22.97
N SER A 459 7.58 -12.48 22.57
CA SER A 459 8.25 -13.40 21.65
C SER A 459 9.25 -14.37 22.32
N GLY A 460 9.15 -14.60 23.64
CA GLY A 460 9.92 -15.60 24.39
C GLY A 460 11.21 -15.10 25.05
N ASN A 461 11.61 -13.85 24.83
CA ASN A 461 12.87 -13.27 25.36
C ASN A 461 12.60 -12.14 26.37
N GLU A 462 11.53 -12.29 27.16
CA GLU A 462 11.06 -11.25 28.07
C GLU A 462 11.58 -11.45 29.49
N LEU A 463 11.96 -10.35 30.15
CA LEU A 463 12.40 -10.38 31.55
C LEU A 463 11.29 -10.90 32.46
N LEU A 464 10.06 -10.45 32.21
CA LEU A 464 8.84 -10.91 32.84
C LEU A 464 7.83 -11.25 31.76
N PHE A 465 7.18 -12.39 31.90
CA PHE A 465 6.06 -12.82 31.07
C PHE A 465 4.92 -13.29 31.96
N GLY A 466 3.69 -13.04 31.53
CA GLY A 466 2.49 -13.55 32.16
C GLY A 466 1.42 -13.80 31.11
N MET A 467 0.71 -14.91 31.25
CA MET A 467 -0.40 -15.28 30.39
C MET A 467 -1.56 -15.83 31.23
N ILE A 468 -2.77 -15.47 30.86
CA ILE A 468 -3.98 -16.11 31.31
C ILE A 468 -4.88 -16.39 30.11
N ARG A 469 -5.34 -17.62 29.98
CA ARG A 469 -6.34 -18.03 28.98
C ARG A 469 -7.41 -18.88 29.62
N ALA A 470 -8.62 -18.76 29.11
CA ALA A 470 -9.69 -19.69 29.41
C ALA A 470 -10.63 -19.78 28.21
N HIS A 471 -11.11 -20.98 27.95
CA HIS A 471 -11.89 -21.32 26.77
C HIS A 471 -12.93 -22.39 27.12
N LEU A 472 -14.16 -22.20 26.66
CA LEU A 472 -15.31 -23.07 26.86
C LEU A 472 -16.03 -23.22 25.52
N TRP A 473 -16.25 -24.45 25.06
CA TRP A 473 -16.91 -24.70 23.78
C TRP A 473 -17.76 -25.97 23.79
N GLN A 474 -18.51 -26.19 22.70
CA GLN A 474 -19.35 -27.37 22.49
C GLN A 474 -18.95 -28.13 21.22
N GLY A 475 -18.96 -29.46 21.29
CA GLY A 475 -18.56 -30.34 20.19
C GLY A 475 -17.15 -30.00 19.66
N ALA A 476 -17.00 -29.96 18.34
CA ALA A 476 -15.75 -29.59 17.67
C ALA A 476 -15.47 -28.06 17.65
N GLY A 477 -16.22 -27.26 18.42
CA GLY A 477 -16.12 -25.80 18.42
C GLY A 477 -16.78 -25.16 17.21
N TRP A 478 -16.72 -23.83 17.14
CA TRP A 478 -17.38 -23.09 16.05
C TRP A 478 -16.71 -23.40 14.70
N GLN A 479 -17.51 -23.79 13.69
CA GLN A 479 -17.03 -24.22 12.36
C GLN A 479 -15.96 -25.33 12.39
N ASP A 480 -16.11 -26.30 13.29
CA ASP A 480 -15.20 -27.45 13.43
C ASP A 480 -13.74 -27.05 13.67
N ARG A 481 -13.51 -25.95 14.40
CA ARG A 481 -12.19 -25.41 14.74
C ARG A 481 -11.24 -26.47 15.31
N TYR A 482 -11.78 -27.41 16.09
CA TYR A 482 -11.02 -28.50 16.71
C TYR A 482 -11.22 -29.80 15.94
N ALA A 483 -10.46 -29.97 14.86
CA ALA A 483 -10.59 -31.12 13.96
C ALA A 483 -10.39 -32.49 14.65
N HIS A 484 -9.61 -32.53 15.74
CA HIS A 484 -9.41 -33.76 16.53
C HIS A 484 -10.62 -34.15 17.40
N LEU A 485 -11.61 -33.25 17.54
CA LEU A 485 -12.86 -33.47 18.27
C LEU A 485 -14.07 -33.72 17.35
N LEU A 486 -13.86 -33.97 16.06
CA LEU A 486 -14.95 -34.23 15.10
C LEU A 486 -15.83 -35.44 15.47
N ASP A 487 -15.25 -36.42 16.18
CA ASP A 487 -15.97 -37.61 16.65
C ASP A 487 -16.67 -37.39 18.02
N SER A 488 -16.45 -36.24 18.67
CA SER A 488 -17.10 -35.88 19.94
C SER A 488 -18.61 -35.62 19.73
N PRO A 489 -19.48 -35.98 20.69
CA PRO A 489 -20.89 -35.61 20.62
C PRO A 489 -21.06 -34.09 20.41
N PRO A 490 -21.98 -33.65 19.54
CA PRO A 490 -22.15 -32.22 19.22
C PRO A 490 -22.62 -31.37 20.42
N ASP A 491 -23.13 -32.01 21.49
CA ASP A 491 -23.55 -31.40 22.75
C ASP A 491 -22.53 -31.57 23.89
N ALA A 492 -21.40 -32.26 23.65
CA ALA A 492 -20.32 -32.35 24.61
C ALA A 492 -19.78 -30.95 24.89
N THR A 493 -19.59 -30.61 26.17
CA THR A 493 -19.06 -29.31 26.59
C THR A 493 -17.63 -29.49 27.06
N HIS A 494 -16.74 -28.69 26.52
CA HIS A 494 -15.31 -28.76 26.71
C HIS A 494 -14.80 -27.49 27.37
N PHE A 495 -13.75 -27.60 28.20
CA PHE A 495 -13.14 -26.45 28.86
C PHE A 495 -11.63 -26.63 28.99
N ALA A 496 -10.91 -25.54 28.76
CA ALA A 496 -9.48 -25.46 28.95
C ALA A 496 -9.11 -24.09 29.51
N GLY A 497 -8.23 -24.05 30.50
CA GLY A 497 -7.76 -22.82 31.13
C GLY A 497 -6.32 -22.96 31.57
N ARG A 498 -5.54 -21.89 31.38
CA ARG A 498 -4.12 -21.87 31.72
C ARG A 498 -3.71 -20.51 32.24
N PHE A 499 -2.80 -20.51 33.19
CA PHE A 499 -2.09 -19.37 33.70
C PHE A 499 -0.61 -19.69 33.70
N ALA A 500 0.20 -18.85 33.06
CA ALA A 500 1.66 -18.99 33.05
C ALA A 500 2.31 -17.68 33.48
N ALA A 501 3.41 -17.74 34.21
CA ALA A 501 4.19 -16.58 34.61
C ALA A 501 5.68 -16.92 34.72
N ASP A 502 6.51 -16.20 33.96
CA ASP A 502 7.93 -16.49 33.83
C ASP A 502 8.78 -15.27 34.20
N VAL A 503 9.95 -15.57 34.76
CA VAL A 503 11.05 -14.63 34.96
C VAL A 503 12.27 -15.17 34.23
N THR A 504 12.70 -14.49 33.18
CA THR A 504 13.83 -14.92 32.34
C THR A 504 15.01 -13.97 32.49
N ILE A 505 16.20 -14.54 32.66
CA ILE A 505 17.47 -13.85 32.57
C ILE A 505 17.95 -14.02 31.13
N ALA A 506 17.80 -12.99 30.33
CA ALA A 506 18.15 -13.05 28.92
C ALA A 506 19.67 -13.23 28.71
N GLU A 507 20.05 -13.82 27.56
CA GLU A 507 21.42 -13.93 27.09
C GLU A 507 22.11 -12.55 27.08
N GLY A 508 23.33 -12.48 27.60
CA GLY A 508 24.12 -11.24 27.64
C GLY A 508 23.62 -10.17 28.62
N LEU A 509 22.52 -10.39 29.36
CA LEU A 509 21.93 -9.39 30.27
C LEU A 509 22.89 -8.93 31.38
N ILE A 510 23.75 -9.83 31.88
CA ILE A 510 24.72 -9.51 32.94
C ILE A 510 25.97 -8.87 32.33
N ALA A 511 26.42 -9.39 31.20
CA ALA A 511 27.57 -8.87 30.47
C ALA A 511 27.51 -9.28 29.00
N ASP A 512 27.72 -8.31 28.10
CA ASP A 512 27.95 -8.56 26.67
C ASP A 512 29.20 -7.79 26.22
N PHE A 513 30.27 -8.53 25.92
CA PHE A 513 31.53 -8.00 25.40
C PHE A 513 31.83 -8.48 23.97
N GLY A 514 30.80 -8.89 23.22
CA GLY A 514 30.89 -9.37 21.83
C GLY A 514 31.45 -10.79 21.68
N LEU A 515 32.58 -11.12 22.34
CA LEU A 515 33.13 -12.49 22.38
C LEU A 515 32.69 -13.27 23.63
N PHE A 516 31.96 -12.63 24.55
CA PHE A 516 31.52 -13.21 25.81
C PHE A 516 30.17 -12.60 26.19
N GLN A 517 29.15 -13.45 26.31
CA GLN A 517 27.81 -13.11 26.78
C GLN A 517 27.51 -13.91 28.05
N LEU A 518 27.00 -13.23 29.08
CA LEU A 518 26.61 -13.82 30.35
C LEU A 518 25.17 -13.44 30.69
N PRO A 519 24.26 -14.41 30.89
CA PRO A 519 24.41 -15.83 30.52
C PRO A 519 24.62 -16.03 29.01
N PRO A 520 25.17 -17.17 28.57
CA PRO A 520 25.43 -17.47 27.15
C PRO A 520 24.20 -17.98 26.38
N VAL A 521 23.06 -18.11 27.06
CA VAL A 521 21.72 -18.44 26.51
C VAL A 521 20.69 -17.82 27.45
N ASP A 522 19.44 -17.70 27.00
CA ASP A 522 18.32 -17.29 27.86
C ASP A 522 18.09 -18.33 28.98
N ILE A 523 18.00 -17.87 30.23
CA ILE A 523 17.76 -18.74 31.40
C ILE A 523 16.42 -18.37 32.03
N LYS A 524 15.44 -19.28 31.95
CA LYS A 524 14.22 -19.19 32.76
C LYS A 524 14.57 -19.40 34.24
N ALA A 525 14.63 -18.30 35.00
CA ALA A 525 15.03 -18.33 36.40
C ALA A 525 13.91 -18.85 37.31
N ARG A 526 12.66 -18.45 37.00
CA ARG A 526 11.45 -18.95 37.66
C ARG A 526 10.31 -19.04 36.66
N GLU A 527 9.47 -20.04 36.83
CA GLU A 527 8.27 -20.25 36.02
C GLU A 527 7.17 -20.79 36.94
N VAL A 528 5.95 -20.32 36.74
CA VAL A 528 4.75 -20.83 37.40
C VAL A 528 3.76 -21.11 36.30
N ASP A 529 3.27 -22.33 36.26
CA ASP A 529 2.34 -22.80 35.25
C ASP A 529 1.20 -23.55 35.91
N LEU A 530 -0.03 -23.11 35.66
CA LEU A 530 -1.24 -23.68 36.22
C LEU A 530 -2.21 -23.92 35.08
N ALA A 531 -2.65 -25.15 34.89
CA ALA A 531 -3.64 -25.50 33.88
C ALA A 531 -4.81 -26.29 34.49
N VAL A 532 -6.00 -26.13 33.94
CA VAL A 532 -7.21 -26.83 34.38
C VAL A 532 -8.14 -27.02 33.18
N GLY A 533 -8.74 -28.20 33.09
CA GLY A 533 -9.64 -28.53 32.00
C GLY A 533 -9.40 -29.93 31.49
N GLU A 534 -9.60 -30.11 30.19
CA GLU A 534 -9.39 -31.39 29.52
C GLU A 534 -7.97 -31.46 28.93
N PHE A 535 -7.24 -32.49 29.32
CA PHE A 535 -5.88 -32.79 28.89
C PHE A 535 -5.86 -33.99 27.95
N CYS A 536 -4.99 -33.93 26.95
CA CYS A 536 -4.76 -35.03 26.03
C CYS A 536 -4.03 -36.17 26.72
N THR A 537 -4.54 -37.40 26.57
CA THR A 537 -3.88 -38.61 27.11
C THR A 537 -3.09 -39.36 26.05
N ASN A 538 -3.24 -39.00 24.78
CA ASN A 538 -2.49 -39.53 23.66
C ASN A 538 -2.01 -38.40 22.70
N GLY A 539 -0.98 -38.67 21.91
CA GLY A 539 -0.39 -37.67 20.99
C GLY A 539 -1.42 -37.02 20.02
N PRO A 540 -2.30 -37.78 19.35
CA PRO A 540 -3.33 -37.21 18.48
C PRO A 540 -4.50 -36.51 19.22
N CYS A 541 -4.57 -36.63 20.54
CA CYS A 541 -5.63 -36.11 21.42
C CYS A 541 -7.06 -36.48 21.02
N THR A 542 -7.21 -37.72 20.58
CA THR A 542 -8.53 -38.34 20.44
C THR A 542 -9.03 -38.90 21.77
N GLU A 543 -8.13 -39.04 22.75
CA GLU A 543 -8.43 -39.43 24.12
C GLU A 543 -8.00 -38.29 25.04
N TYR A 544 -8.87 -37.96 26.00
CA TYR A 544 -8.68 -36.85 26.91
C TYR A 544 -9.35 -37.09 28.25
N GLU A 545 -8.87 -36.40 29.28
CA GLU A 545 -9.36 -36.51 30.65
C GLU A 545 -9.40 -35.14 31.35
N TRP A 546 -10.25 -35.03 32.37
CA TRP A 546 -10.32 -33.81 33.17
C TRP A 546 -9.26 -33.82 34.26
N GLY A 547 -8.52 -32.71 34.38
CA GLY A 547 -7.48 -32.59 35.38
C GLY A 547 -7.16 -31.16 35.80
N VAL A 548 -6.23 -31.07 36.74
CA VAL A 548 -5.59 -29.84 37.19
C VAL A 548 -4.09 -30.06 37.25
N MET A 549 -3.35 -29.13 36.70
CA MET A 549 -1.90 -29.13 36.64
C MET A 549 -1.36 -27.91 37.35
N GLY A 550 -0.30 -28.10 38.11
CA GLY A 550 0.51 -27.01 38.63
C GLY A 550 1.98 -27.36 38.59
N ALA A 551 2.77 -26.60 37.83
CA ALA A 551 4.20 -26.75 37.71
C ALA A 551 4.93 -25.46 38.12
N TYR A 552 6.09 -25.66 38.74
CA TYR A 552 7.01 -24.61 39.14
C TYR A 552 8.37 -24.88 38.51
N GLY A 553 8.82 -23.98 37.64
CA GLY A 553 10.12 -24.05 36.99
C GLY A 553 11.20 -23.29 37.75
N MET A 554 12.40 -23.85 37.78
CA MET A 554 13.60 -23.19 38.28
C MET A 554 14.80 -23.56 37.39
N LEU A 555 15.50 -22.55 36.86
CA LEU A 555 16.67 -22.74 35.98
C LEU A 555 16.38 -23.66 34.77
N GLY A 556 15.19 -23.57 34.19
CA GLY A 556 14.75 -24.40 33.05
C GLY A 556 14.28 -25.82 33.41
N PHE A 557 14.20 -26.18 34.69
CA PHE A 557 13.67 -27.47 35.15
C PHE A 557 12.31 -27.28 35.83
N GLN A 558 11.25 -27.98 35.41
CA GLN A 558 9.93 -27.88 36.04
C GLN A 558 9.70 -29.02 37.04
N VAL A 559 9.14 -28.66 38.20
CA VAL A 559 8.64 -29.59 39.22
C VAL A 559 7.18 -29.26 39.46
N GLY A 560 6.30 -30.23 39.34
CA GLY A 560 4.88 -30.00 39.43
C GLY A 560 4.07 -31.19 39.87
N ILE A 561 2.76 -31.01 39.86
CA ILE A 561 1.75 -32.00 40.16
C ILE A 561 0.68 -31.88 39.08
N TYR A 562 0.26 -33.02 38.57
CA TYR A 562 -0.93 -33.17 37.74
C TYR A 562 -1.90 -34.09 38.47
N TYR A 563 -3.16 -33.68 38.59
CA TYR A 563 -4.20 -34.45 39.23
C TYR A 563 -5.31 -34.68 38.21
N ASP A 564 -5.49 -35.93 37.79
CA ASP A 564 -6.65 -36.32 37.02
C ASP A 564 -7.87 -36.45 37.98
N PHE A 565 -9.09 -36.33 37.46
CA PHE A 565 -10.31 -36.54 38.28
C PHE A 565 -10.81 -38.00 38.27
N GLY A 566 -10.12 -38.91 37.57
CA GLY A 566 -10.61 -40.25 37.27
C GLY A 566 -9.93 -41.37 38.06
N THR A 567 -8.64 -41.23 38.34
CA THR A 567 -7.75 -42.33 38.67
C THR A 567 -6.63 -41.95 39.64
N ASP A 568 -5.77 -40.94 39.41
CA ASP A 568 -4.55 -40.75 40.22
C ASP A 568 -3.91 -39.33 40.25
N LEU A 569 -2.98 -39.14 41.22
CA LEU A 569 -2.08 -37.99 41.34
C LEU A 569 -0.74 -38.32 40.66
N HIS A 570 -0.37 -37.52 39.67
CA HIS A 570 0.90 -37.58 38.97
C HIS A 570 1.81 -36.44 39.42
N PHE A 571 3.11 -36.68 39.51
CA PHE A 571 4.09 -35.63 39.69
C PHE A 571 4.66 -35.23 38.32
N ILE A 572 5.22 -34.04 38.20
CA ILE A 572 5.91 -33.59 36.99
C ILE A 572 7.35 -33.35 37.39
N LEU A 573 8.30 -33.98 36.70
CA LEU A 573 9.73 -33.73 36.87
C LEU A 573 10.38 -33.62 35.49
N GLY A 574 10.72 -32.40 35.07
CA GLY A 574 11.31 -32.15 33.74
C GLY A 574 10.51 -31.14 32.93
N SER A 575 10.32 -31.38 31.63
CA SER A 575 9.32 -30.64 30.86
C SER A 575 7.95 -31.20 31.18
N SER A 576 6.98 -30.32 31.38
CA SER A 576 5.60 -30.78 31.44
C SER A 576 5.06 -31.01 30.03
N ASP A 577 4.81 -32.28 29.71
CA ASP A 577 4.28 -32.68 28.41
C ASP A 577 2.72 -32.74 28.41
N TYR A 578 2.09 -32.31 29.52
CA TYR A 578 0.64 -32.22 29.64
C TYR A 578 0.11 -31.05 28.83
N CYS A 579 -0.80 -31.39 27.91
CA CYS A 579 -1.29 -30.50 26.89
C CYS A 579 -2.80 -30.43 26.95
N LEU A 580 -3.34 -29.21 27.00
CA LEU A 580 -4.78 -29.03 26.96
C LEU A 580 -5.29 -29.35 25.55
N ILE A 581 -6.53 -29.84 25.46
CA ILE A 581 -7.12 -30.29 24.19
C ILE A 581 -7.18 -29.16 23.13
N ASP A 582 -7.24 -27.89 23.54
CA ASP A 582 -7.24 -26.71 22.66
C ASP A 582 -5.82 -26.17 22.37
N GLU A 583 -4.75 -26.84 22.81
CA GLU A 583 -3.34 -26.48 22.57
C GLU A 583 -2.70 -27.28 21.43
N ILE A 584 -3.45 -28.15 20.77
CA ILE A 584 -2.96 -28.96 19.67
C ILE A 584 -3.03 -28.23 18.34
N GLY A 585 -1.89 -28.15 17.68
CA GLY A 585 -1.74 -27.61 16.34
C GLY A 585 -2.30 -28.55 15.27
N ALA A 586 -2.41 -28.04 14.05
CA ALA A 586 -2.89 -28.81 12.89
C ALA A 586 -1.99 -30.01 12.54
N ASP A 587 -0.75 -30.04 13.02
CA ASP A 587 0.21 -31.13 12.88
C ASP A 587 0.09 -32.20 13.98
N GLY A 588 -0.87 -32.05 14.91
CA GLY A 588 -1.07 -32.99 16.02
C GLY A 588 -0.04 -32.84 17.14
N ASN A 589 0.78 -31.80 17.12
CA ASN A 589 1.73 -31.50 18.17
C ASN A 589 1.18 -30.43 19.10
N CYS A 590 1.58 -30.51 20.37
CA CYS A 590 1.27 -29.46 21.34
C CYS A 590 2.06 -28.20 21.01
N THR A 591 1.33 -27.13 20.74
CA THR A 591 1.86 -25.83 20.30
C THR A 591 2.36 -24.95 21.45
N VAL A 592 2.59 -25.52 22.63
CA VAL A 592 3.11 -24.76 23.77
C VAL A 592 4.56 -24.37 23.48
N ASP A 593 4.71 -23.19 22.86
CA ASP A 593 5.94 -22.56 22.39
C ASP A 593 6.88 -22.12 23.54
N ALA A 594 6.66 -22.62 24.76
CA ALA A 594 7.40 -22.21 25.95
C ALA A 594 8.48 -23.20 26.42
N LEU A 595 8.63 -24.39 25.82
CA LEU A 595 9.47 -25.46 26.41
C LEU A 595 10.52 -26.12 25.50
N GLN A 596 10.72 -25.68 24.26
CA GLN A 596 11.71 -26.31 23.37
C GLN A 596 13.16 -25.82 23.53
N GLY A 597 13.47 -25.03 24.56
CA GLY A 597 14.78 -24.38 24.74
C GLY A 597 15.90 -25.26 25.31
N VAL A 598 15.61 -26.41 25.91
CA VAL A 598 16.70 -27.31 26.35
C VAL A 598 17.08 -28.19 25.18
N GLN A 599 18.20 -27.85 24.51
CA GLN A 599 18.82 -28.74 23.54
C GLN A 599 19.03 -30.12 24.16
N ARG A 600 18.28 -31.08 23.62
CA ARG A 600 18.33 -32.51 23.91
C ARG A 600 19.77 -33.00 23.75
N ALA A 601 20.36 -33.53 24.82
CA ALA A 601 21.57 -34.33 24.71
C ALA A 601 21.16 -35.71 24.16
N PRO A 602 21.59 -36.12 22.94
CA PRO A 602 21.05 -37.32 22.30
C PRO A 602 21.52 -38.65 22.91
N ASN A 603 22.38 -38.63 23.93
CA ASN A 603 22.85 -39.81 24.64
C ASN A 603 23.28 -39.39 26.05
N ALA A 604 22.61 -39.89 27.09
CA ALA A 604 23.15 -39.82 28.45
C ALA A 604 24.09 -41.02 28.63
N PRO A 605 25.40 -40.85 28.84
CA PRO A 605 26.25 -41.97 29.21
C PRO A 605 25.81 -42.53 30.57
N ASN A 606 26.18 -43.78 30.89
CA ASN A 606 25.97 -44.32 32.24
C ASN A 606 26.60 -43.38 33.28
N GLU A 607 25.78 -42.71 34.06
CA GLU A 607 26.21 -41.67 34.99
C GLU A 607 25.87 -42.07 36.43
N GLN A 608 26.86 -41.90 37.30
CA GLN A 608 26.70 -42.06 38.75
C GLN A 608 26.87 -40.72 39.44
N PHE A 609 25.84 -40.28 40.15
CA PHE A 609 25.84 -39.04 40.93
C PHE A 609 25.83 -39.36 42.41
N ARG A 610 26.41 -38.45 43.21
CA ARG A 610 26.33 -38.51 44.68
C ARG A 610 25.44 -37.36 45.15
N VAL A 611 24.34 -37.70 45.80
CA VAL A 611 23.37 -36.75 46.33
C VAL A 611 23.44 -36.78 47.86
N PRO A 612 23.87 -35.68 48.51
CA PRO A 612 23.88 -35.61 49.97
C PRO A 612 22.45 -35.41 50.50
N VAL A 613 22.02 -36.29 51.40
CA VAL A 613 20.77 -36.16 52.18
C VAL A 613 21.12 -35.75 53.61
N ALA A 614 20.42 -34.74 54.13
CA ALA A 614 20.67 -34.14 55.44
C ALA A 614 20.26 -35.07 56.61
N GLU A 615 20.84 -34.84 57.79
CA GLU A 615 20.53 -35.62 59.02
C GLU A 615 19.11 -35.42 59.55
N ASP A 616 18.43 -34.35 59.13
CA ASP A 616 17.07 -33.96 59.52
C ASP A 616 16.07 -34.06 58.36
N ALA A 617 16.41 -34.78 57.28
CA ALA A 617 15.49 -34.99 56.17
C ALA A 617 14.42 -36.03 56.57
N ASP A 618 13.17 -35.58 56.72
CA ASP A 618 12.02 -36.47 56.95
C ASP A 618 11.62 -37.25 55.68
N SER A 619 12.02 -36.77 54.49
CA SER A 619 11.80 -37.46 53.22
C SER A 619 12.85 -37.06 52.18
N ALA A 620 13.12 -37.97 51.23
CA ALA A 620 13.93 -37.69 50.05
C ALA A 620 13.22 -38.16 48.79
N LEU A 621 13.23 -37.34 47.75
CA LEU A 621 12.62 -37.64 46.47
C LEU A 621 13.70 -37.62 45.38
N PHE A 622 13.77 -38.72 44.63
CA PHE A 622 14.67 -38.87 43.50
C PHE A 622 13.84 -39.19 42.27
N GLY A 623 14.12 -38.55 41.14
CA GLY A 623 13.40 -38.83 39.91
C GLY A 623 14.29 -38.82 38.68
N LEU A 624 13.85 -39.56 37.66
CA LEU A 624 14.42 -39.59 36.32
C LEU A 624 13.28 -39.50 35.31
N ALA A 625 13.43 -38.66 34.31
CA ALA A 625 12.55 -38.57 33.16
C ALA A 625 13.35 -38.80 31.87
N TRP A 626 12.77 -39.48 30.88
CA TRP A 626 13.41 -39.80 29.61
C TRP A 626 12.43 -39.81 28.43
N ASP A 627 12.94 -39.51 27.23
CA ASP A 627 12.21 -39.54 25.95
C ASP A 627 12.81 -40.65 25.07
N GLY A 628 12.05 -41.75 24.92
CA GLY A 628 12.50 -42.96 24.22
C GLY A 628 13.51 -43.81 25.02
N GLY A 629 13.53 -45.13 24.74
CA GLY A 629 14.32 -46.09 25.52
C GLY A 629 13.64 -46.49 26.83
N ALA A 630 14.35 -47.24 27.67
CA ALA A 630 13.89 -47.66 29.00
C ALA A 630 15.08 -47.71 29.98
N PRO A 631 15.69 -46.54 30.29
CA PRO A 631 16.85 -46.48 31.16
C PRO A 631 16.50 -47.03 32.54
N THR A 632 17.49 -47.66 33.15
CA THR A 632 17.37 -48.16 34.53
C THR A 632 17.77 -47.05 35.50
N PHE A 633 16.85 -46.70 36.40
CA PHE A 633 17.08 -45.75 37.48
C PHE A 633 17.28 -46.48 38.80
N THR A 634 18.48 -46.37 39.37
CA THR A 634 18.86 -47.08 40.60
C THR A 634 19.43 -46.11 41.64
N LEU A 635 18.98 -46.24 42.89
CA LEU A 635 19.53 -45.56 44.06
C LEU A 635 20.28 -46.55 44.94
N ILE A 636 21.43 -46.16 45.45
CA ILE A 636 22.19 -46.91 46.45
C ILE A 636 22.26 -46.08 47.72
N GLU A 637 21.64 -46.61 48.78
CA GLU A 637 21.60 -46.00 50.10
C GLU A 637 22.99 -45.98 50.76
N PRO A 638 23.37 -44.89 51.46
CA PRO A 638 24.64 -44.84 52.18
C PRO A 638 24.76 -45.93 53.25
N ALA A 639 26.00 -46.28 53.60
CA ALA A 639 26.25 -47.16 54.74
C ALA A 639 25.66 -46.55 56.03
N PRO A 640 25.04 -47.35 56.92
CA PRO A 640 25.08 -48.82 56.94
C PRO A 640 24.04 -49.54 56.06
N GLY A 641 23.07 -48.83 55.50
CA GLY A 641 21.93 -49.43 54.80
C GLY A 641 22.30 -50.21 53.53
N ASN A 642 23.06 -49.58 52.62
CA ASN A 642 23.51 -50.17 51.36
C ASN A 642 22.39 -50.84 50.52
N ARG A 643 21.13 -50.42 50.70
CA ARG A 643 20.01 -50.87 49.88
C ARG A 643 20.17 -50.38 48.45
N VAL A 644 19.85 -51.25 47.50
CA VAL A 644 19.71 -50.89 46.09
C VAL A 644 18.21 -50.78 45.83
N ILE A 645 17.77 -49.61 45.38
CA ILE A 645 16.36 -49.26 45.17
C ILE A 645 16.19 -48.88 43.71
N ASP A 646 15.23 -49.49 43.04
CA ASP A 646 14.92 -49.27 41.63
C ASP A 646 13.40 -49.15 41.41
N ALA A 647 12.99 -49.00 40.16
CA ALA A 647 11.59 -48.90 39.74
C ALA A 647 10.72 -50.12 40.09
N THR A 648 11.32 -51.24 40.51
CA THR A 648 10.60 -52.48 40.87
C THR A 648 10.65 -52.81 42.36
N SER A 649 11.34 -51.97 43.14
CA SER A 649 11.59 -52.18 44.55
C SER A 649 10.32 -52.01 45.38
N VAL A 650 10.11 -52.92 46.33
CA VAL A 650 8.93 -52.92 47.22
C VAL A 650 9.39 -52.88 48.67
N PHE A 651 9.82 -51.69 49.12
CA PHE A 651 10.17 -51.43 50.51
C PHE A 651 9.04 -50.65 51.20
N ALA A 652 8.87 -50.83 52.52
CA ALA A 652 7.76 -50.21 53.25
C ALA A 652 7.89 -48.68 53.38
N ASP A 653 9.11 -48.18 53.31
CA ASP A 653 9.52 -46.78 53.37
C ASP A 653 9.77 -46.17 51.98
N VAL A 654 9.60 -46.94 50.90
CA VAL A 654 9.83 -46.47 49.53
C VAL A 654 8.52 -46.50 48.76
N THR A 655 8.13 -45.34 48.23
CA THR A 655 7.04 -45.22 47.26
C THR A 655 7.64 -45.06 45.87
N VAL A 656 7.31 -45.99 44.97
CA VAL A 656 7.70 -45.93 43.56
C VAL A 656 6.51 -45.47 42.74
N THR A 657 6.67 -44.37 42.01
CA THR A 657 5.69 -43.87 41.05
C THR A 657 6.33 -43.88 39.67
N ILE A 658 5.84 -44.75 38.79
CA ILE A 658 6.18 -44.73 37.36
C ILE A 658 4.99 -44.11 36.65
N SER A 659 5.21 -42.98 35.99
CA SER A 659 4.16 -42.32 35.23
C SER A 659 4.61 -42.19 33.79
N PRO A 660 3.91 -42.82 32.83
CA PRO A 660 4.02 -42.38 31.44
C PRO A 660 3.43 -40.97 31.34
N THR A 661 4.04 -40.11 30.54
CA THR A 661 3.45 -38.88 30.00
C THR A 661 3.12 -39.10 28.52
N THR A 662 2.58 -38.09 27.85
CA THR A 662 2.23 -38.12 26.41
C THR A 662 3.44 -38.34 25.50
N SER A 663 4.65 -37.95 25.91
CA SER A 663 5.89 -38.09 25.12
C SER A 663 7.11 -38.62 25.88
N SER A 664 7.05 -38.73 27.20
CA SER A 664 8.17 -39.17 28.05
C SER A 664 7.71 -40.21 29.08
N GLU A 665 8.65 -40.98 29.61
CA GLU A 665 8.41 -41.80 30.81
C GLU A 665 9.19 -41.18 31.97
N GLN A 666 8.63 -41.26 33.17
CA GLN A 666 9.32 -40.85 34.38
C GLN A 666 9.14 -41.86 35.50
N VAL A 667 10.18 -41.98 36.31
CA VAL A 667 10.17 -42.75 37.56
C VAL A 667 10.55 -41.84 38.71
N ILE A 668 9.81 -41.97 39.81
CA ILE A 668 10.01 -41.24 41.04
C ILE A 668 10.09 -42.24 42.18
N LEU A 669 11.16 -42.11 42.96
CA LEU A 669 11.43 -42.88 44.16
C LEU A 669 11.38 -41.90 45.33
N ALA A 670 10.30 -41.97 46.10
CA ALA A 670 10.17 -41.23 47.36
C ALA A 670 10.53 -42.15 48.53
N ILE A 671 11.41 -41.70 49.40
CA ILE A 671 11.91 -42.42 50.57
C ILE A 671 11.50 -41.66 51.82
N ASP A 672 10.76 -42.34 52.70
CA ASP A 672 10.37 -41.87 54.04
C ASP A 672 11.51 -42.13 55.03
N ASP A 673 11.83 -41.15 55.88
CA ASP A 673 12.95 -41.19 56.84
C ASP A 673 14.30 -41.68 56.21
N PRO A 674 14.81 -41.04 55.14
CA PRO A 674 16.02 -41.48 54.44
C PRO A 674 17.26 -41.44 55.34
N LEU A 675 18.14 -42.46 55.23
CA LEU A 675 19.43 -42.43 55.92
C LEU A 675 20.27 -41.21 55.48
N PRO A 676 20.86 -40.45 56.42
CA PRO A 676 21.70 -39.33 56.06
C PRO A 676 23.01 -39.78 55.43
N GLY A 677 23.53 -38.95 54.54
CA GLY A 677 24.79 -39.20 53.84
C GLY A 677 24.66 -39.13 52.32
N ASN A 678 25.68 -39.63 51.63
CA ASN A 678 25.75 -39.56 50.17
C ASN A 678 25.06 -40.77 49.55
N TRP A 679 23.85 -40.57 49.05
CA TRP A 679 23.15 -41.51 48.19
C TRP A 679 23.81 -41.55 46.82
N ILE A 680 23.92 -42.73 46.21
CA ILE A 680 24.43 -42.86 44.84
C ILE A 680 23.23 -43.04 43.92
N VAL A 681 23.09 -42.16 42.94
CA VAL A 681 22.10 -42.28 41.87
C VAL A 681 22.82 -42.83 40.65
N GLN A 682 22.33 -43.92 40.07
CA GLN A 682 22.88 -44.55 38.87
C GLN A 682 21.80 -44.60 37.79
N VAL A 683 22.16 -44.11 36.61
CA VAL A 683 21.35 -44.18 35.40
C VAL A 683 22.12 -44.99 34.37
N ASP A 684 21.55 -46.09 33.88
CA ASP A 684 22.12 -46.89 32.79
C ASP A 684 21.09 -47.02 31.64
N ASP A 685 21.55 -46.95 30.38
CA ASP A 685 20.73 -47.08 29.15
C ASP A 685 20.09 -48.45 28.92
#